data_AF-A0A0Q9YNS1-F1
#
_entry.id   AF-A0A0Q9YNS1-F1
#
_cell.length_a   1.000
_cell.length_b   1.000
_cell.length_c   1.000
_cell.angle_alpha   90.00
_cell.angle_beta   90.00
_cell.angle_gamma   90.00
#
_symmetry.space_group_name_H-M   'P 1'
#
loop_
_entity.id
_entity.type
_entity.pdbx_description
1 polymer ?
#
loop_
_entity_poly.entity_id
_entity_poly.type
_entity_poly.pdbx_seq_one_letter_code
_entity_poly.pdbx_strand_id
1 'polypeptide(L)'
;MPVRDLQLTTSTIMTESYQVEVSQLLEANLDEERFSEAFSQKLATQKPISEHLLFIAEMNEQFAARHKKALPLKIWEVINGFLVNLSDEQLIEQLPGAHAGKSGLWLLAGAAANEKPEAFLAVWEKLGGNIPVEALLKEAKEGASGKSVLWLLACAASCGKTEAFLAVWEKLVGDIPAAALLKEAEEGQSKGINALWLLASAASCGRPEAFLAVCKKLDGNIPLEVLSKEVQQGAYAGINVLWWLACAAFEGHPEAFLTVWEKLGGSIPLEALLKEAQHGPYKGKNALWFLVFSVAHKNNSRPFLAVWEKLGDKIFLDILLKEAQQGWDAGDNMLSLLAFGVARGMPEAFLAVWEKLEGNIPLEALLKESPQGVMKGLNPLWWLANAATKHKPEAFLAVWKKWGENIPIEALLKEREGGRRSIIWCLTCAVANDKPEAFLAIWKKWGENIPIEVLLKEGAGESAGINALWNLAAGAVHSEAFLMVWQMLHDQIPLEALLKESEQGFNAGKNSLFCLAGAISQNNSEAFLAVWQKFGKDIPVKALLREAEQGPMKGISTLWLLAGAAANNNPAALLAVWERVKKEINLADLLKAAQAGSSVGKDVLGWLIQGALLHYPLNSTVDQQSVIRENARKNLLVVKEALTQLSGVLPAEALQPDSQLDSLLRLASLPGLTDARHHFSLALERYNQEGNKENEENVWEKAKKALEAGYLNAFYDLGNHYFAIGEIESGCAAYAEVPADSWHYGRVMAQLGAHHFEKMTASPSAQEKFQHFKMALGYTLKTSGEIREQYLQKLAVQYLFDFNLPMDVPQDLVPPFWFALMNSSMSAEAGLNILEKLKTRITLEKETQALQAQLAQKEQALQELLAKQGQAPLADSITDVVAQSPILLQLSPNVNRGKRNSSSDEDEQPLKKRKFGNSNR
;
A
#
# COMPACT_ATOMS: atom_id res chain seq x y z
N MET A 1 -56.56 53.93 42.07
CA MET A 1 -55.65 53.23 41.14
C MET A 1 -54.82 52.26 41.94
N PRO A 2 -54.80 50.96 41.61
CA PRO A 2 -54.08 49.99 42.42
C PRO A 2 -52.57 50.05 42.13
N VAL A 3 -51.78 49.85 43.18
CA VAL A 3 -50.30 49.91 43.22
C VAL A 3 -49.60 48.98 42.21
N ARG A 4 -50.33 48.02 41.59
CA ARG A 4 -49.82 47.12 40.54
C ARG A 4 -49.45 47.85 39.24
N ASP A 5 -50.15 48.91 38.86
CA ASP A 5 -49.91 49.60 37.57
C ASP A 5 -48.64 50.50 37.61
N LEU A 6 -48.22 50.92 38.81
CA LEU A 6 -47.03 51.75 39.04
C LEU A 6 -45.72 50.95 39.06
N GLN A 7 -45.76 49.66 39.47
CA GLN A 7 -44.58 48.79 39.44
C GLN A 7 -44.25 48.28 38.04
N LEU A 8 -45.27 48.04 37.20
CA LEU A 8 -45.06 47.67 35.80
C LEU A 8 -44.38 48.79 35.01
N THR A 9 -44.82 50.04 35.18
CA THR A 9 -44.26 51.19 34.45
C THR A 9 -42.81 51.51 34.80
N THR A 10 -42.40 51.38 36.07
CA THR A 10 -40.98 51.58 36.46
C THR A 10 -40.06 50.46 35.98
N SER A 11 -40.54 49.21 35.96
CA SER A 11 -39.80 48.07 35.40
C SER A 11 -39.58 48.22 33.90
N THR A 12 -40.58 48.65 33.14
CA THR A 12 -40.46 48.82 31.67
C THR A 12 -39.47 49.93 31.32
N ILE A 13 -39.52 51.08 32.03
CA ILE A 13 -38.61 52.22 31.79
C ILE A 13 -37.15 51.86 32.09
N MET A 14 -36.89 51.09 33.15
CA MET A 14 -35.54 50.59 33.46
C MET A 14 -35.02 49.69 32.33
N THR A 15 -35.84 48.75 31.86
CA THR A 15 -35.46 47.79 30.82
C THR A 15 -35.13 48.49 29.49
N GLU A 16 -35.95 49.46 29.08
CA GLU A 16 -35.71 50.27 27.87
C GLU A 16 -34.40 51.07 27.95
N SER A 17 -34.07 51.60 29.13
CA SER A 17 -32.81 52.32 29.37
C SER A 17 -31.58 51.42 29.15
N TYR A 18 -31.58 50.19 29.69
CA TYR A 18 -30.46 49.26 29.48
C TYR A 18 -30.37 48.76 28.05
N GLN A 19 -31.50 48.56 27.37
CA GLN A 19 -31.48 48.16 25.96
C GLN A 19 -30.75 49.19 25.09
N VAL A 20 -30.97 50.48 25.37
CA VAL A 20 -30.25 51.58 24.72
C VAL A 20 -28.76 51.56 25.08
N GLU A 21 -28.42 51.42 26.36
CA GLU A 21 -27.02 51.37 26.81
C GLU A 21 -26.24 50.17 26.21
N VAL A 22 -26.85 48.98 26.18
CA VAL A 22 -26.29 47.78 25.56
C VAL A 22 -26.15 47.96 24.06
N SER A 23 -27.18 48.47 23.38
CA SER A 23 -27.15 48.72 21.94
C SER A 23 -26.03 49.70 21.58
N GLN A 24 -25.85 50.77 22.35
CA GLN A 24 -24.75 51.74 22.16
C GLN A 24 -23.37 51.08 22.30
N LEU A 25 -23.19 50.21 23.30
CA LEU A 25 -21.95 49.45 23.50
C LEU A 25 -21.68 48.50 22.33
N LEU A 26 -22.70 47.80 21.83
CA LEU A 26 -22.60 46.91 20.67
C LEU A 26 -22.39 47.67 19.35
N GLU A 27 -22.90 48.90 19.24
CA GLU A 27 -22.77 49.77 18.06
C GLU A 27 -21.43 50.51 17.98
N ALA A 28 -20.77 50.71 19.12
CA ALA A 28 -19.47 51.37 19.18
C ALA A 28 -18.36 50.62 18.43
N ASN A 29 -18.61 49.39 17.96
CA ASN A 29 -17.72 48.56 17.15
C ASN A 29 -16.30 48.48 17.75
N LEU A 30 -16.24 48.40 19.08
CA LEU A 30 -15.01 48.33 19.84
C LEU A 30 -14.33 46.99 19.59
N ASP A 31 -13.00 46.99 19.58
CA ASP A 31 -12.24 45.73 19.70
C ASP A 31 -12.53 45.06 21.07
N GLU A 32 -12.19 43.78 21.19
CA GLU A 32 -12.52 42.97 22.37
C GLU A 32 -11.96 43.56 23.67
N GLU A 33 -10.81 44.22 23.62
CA GLU A 33 -10.15 44.80 24.78
C GLU A 33 -10.84 46.08 25.25
N ARG A 34 -11.13 47.00 24.32
CA ARG A 34 -11.89 48.22 24.61
C ARG A 34 -13.32 47.93 25.01
N PHE A 35 -13.94 46.90 24.42
CA PHE A 35 -15.27 46.46 24.83
C PHE A 35 -15.24 45.92 26.26
N SER A 36 -14.27 45.07 26.58
CA SER A 36 -14.08 44.53 27.93
C SER A 36 -13.82 45.62 28.97
N GLU A 37 -13.03 46.63 28.63
CA GLU A 37 -12.76 47.78 29.51
C GLU A 37 -14.02 48.64 29.72
N ALA A 38 -14.71 49.02 28.64
CA ALA A 38 -15.95 49.78 28.72
C ALA A 38 -17.04 49.04 29.53
N PHE A 39 -17.11 47.72 29.35
CA PHE A 39 -17.99 46.85 30.13
C PHE A 39 -17.60 46.79 31.62
N SER A 40 -16.31 46.68 31.92
CA SER A 40 -15.77 46.72 33.30
C SER A 40 -16.09 48.05 33.99
N GLN A 41 -15.87 49.17 33.30
CA GLN A 41 -16.19 50.50 33.81
C GLN A 41 -17.69 50.64 34.11
N LYS A 42 -18.54 50.02 33.29
CA LYS A 42 -19.98 50.02 33.52
C LYS A 42 -20.37 49.23 34.76
N LEU A 43 -19.80 48.04 34.96
CA LEU A 43 -20.03 47.23 36.16
C LEU A 43 -19.44 47.85 37.44
N ALA A 44 -18.45 48.75 37.33
CA ALA A 44 -17.89 49.50 38.45
C ALA A 44 -18.77 50.67 38.94
N THR A 45 -19.87 50.99 38.24
CA THR A 45 -20.79 52.05 38.67
C THR A 45 -21.57 51.66 39.93
N GLN A 46 -21.91 52.64 40.78
CA GLN A 46 -22.71 52.43 42.00
C GLN A 46 -24.20 52.22 41.70
N LYS A 47 -24.52 51.31 40.77
CA LYS A 47 -25.88 50.84 40.51
C LYS A 47 -26.23 49.66 41.44
N PRO A 48 -27.51 49.46 41.80
CA PRO A 48 -27.97 48.24 42.44
C PRO A 48 -27.51 46.98 41.70
N ILE A 49 -27.21 45.90 42.41
CA ILE A 49 -26.70 44.66 41.78
C ILE A 49 -27.72 44.02 40.83
N SER A 50 -29.00 44.11 41.16
CA SER A 50 -30.08 43.68 40.26
C SER A 50 -30.03 44.40 38.91
N GLU A 51 -29.60 45.67 38.87
CA GLU A 51 -29.41 46.42 37.62
C GLU A 51 -28.18 45.93 36.83
N HIS A 52 -27.06 45.63 37.51
CA HIS A 52 -25.86 45.08 36.86
C HIS A 52 -26.11 43.70 36.26
N LEU A 53 -26.82 42.84 37.00
CA LEU A 53 -27.23 41.52 36.53
C LEU A 53 -28.21 41.62 35.35
N LEU A 54 -29.13 42.58 35.37
CA LEU A 54 -30.04 42.86 34.24
C LEU A 54 -29.24 43.29 33.00
N PHE A 55 -28.26 44.17 33.19
CA PHE A 55 -27.37 44.64 32.14
C PHE A 55 -26.53 43.51 31.54
N ILE A 56 -25.96 42.63 32.37
CA ILE A 56 -25.24 41.42 31.93
C ILE A 56 -26.15 40.51 31.10
N ALA A 57 -27.36 40.25 31.59
CA ALA A 57 -28.33 39.38 30.92
C ALA A 57 -28.74 39.94 29.54
N GLU A 58 -29.08 41.22 29.49
CA GLU A 58 -29.48 41.93 28.27
C GLU A 58 -28.33 41.97 27.26
N MET A 59 -27.11 42.27 27.71
CA MET A 59 -25.93 42.26 26.83
C MET A 59 -25.68 40.89 26.22
N ASN A 60 -25.77 39.81 27.01
CA ASN A 60 -25.57 38.46 26.49
C ASN A 60 -26.62 38.11 25.42
N GLU A 61 -27.89 38.43 25.65
CA GLU A 61 -28.97 38.16 24.69
C GLU A 61 -28.83 39.00 23.41
N GLN A 62 -28.60 40.31 23.54
CA GLN A 62 -28.44 41.19 22.37
C GLN A 62 -27.17 40.86 21.57
N PHE A 63 -26.06 40.53 22.24
CA PHE A 63 -24.84 40.11 21.55
C PHE A 63 -25.08 38.83 20.75
N ALA A 64 -25.71 37.82 21.37
CA ALA A 64 -26.03 36.56 20.71
C ALA A 64 -26.99 36.76 19.51
N ALA A 65 -28.03 37.57 19.67
CA ALA A 65 -28.98 37.89 18.61
C ALA A 65 -28.33 38.63 17.44
N ARG A 66 -27.45 39.60 17.72
CA ARG A 66 -26.81 40.47 16.71
C ARG A 66 -25.68 39.76 15.97
N HIS A 67 -24.83 39.01 16.68
CA HIS A 67 -23.61 38.44 16.12
C HIS A 67 -23.70 36.94 15.82
N LYS A 68 -24.77 36.27 16.23
CA LYS A 68 -24.94 34.80 16.14
C LYS A 68 -23.74 34.05 16.76
N LYS A 69 -23.14 34.62 17.81
CA LYS A 69 -21.97 34.10 18.53
C LYS A 69 -22.12 34.38 20.02
N ALA A 70 -21.46 33.57 20.86
CA ALA A 70 -21.34 33.85 22.28
C ALA A 70 -20.49 35.11 22.54
N LEU A 71 -20.68 35.73 23.72
CA LEU A 71 -19.84 36.83 24.18
C LEU A 71 -18.35 36.43 24.16
N PRO A 72 -17.46 37.33 23.69
CA PRO A 72 -16.01 37.12 23.72
C PRO A 72 -15.44 36.73 25.09
N LEU A 73 -14.30 36.04 25.07
CA LEU A 73 -13.70 35.45 26.26
C LEU A 73 -13.38 36.51 27.32
N LYS A 74 -12.78 37.63 26.94
CA LYS A 74 -12.40 38.70 27.89
C LYS A 74 -13.62 39.28 28.61
N ILE A 75 -14.74 39.42 27.92
CA ILE A 75 -15.96 40.00 28.52
C ILE A 75 -16.53 39.07 29.58
N TRP A 76 -16.56 37.77 29.31
CA TRP A 76 -16.96 36.80 30.31
C TRP A 76 -16.02 36.77 31.52
N GLU A 77 -14.71 37.04 31.37
CA GLU A 77 -13.80 37.16 32.52
C GLU A 77 -14.20 38.34 33.44
N VAL A 78 -14.59 39.46 32.84
CA VAL A 78 -15.12 40.62 33.58
C VAL A 78 -16.43 40.27 34.29
N ILE A 79 -17.37 39.63 33.58
CA ILE A 79 -18.64 39.16 34.16
C ILE A 79 -18.36 38.22 35.34
N ASN A 80 -17.47 37.25 35.15
CA ASN A 80 -17.12 36.27 36.18
C ASN A 80 -16.47 36.94 37.40
N GLY A 81 -15.55 37.88 37.19
CA GLY A 81 -14.93 38.67 38.26
C GLY A 81 -15.97 39.47 39.06
N PHE A 82 -16.98 40.03 38.39
CA PHE A 82 -18.09 40.70 39.07
C PHE A 82 -18.96 39.71 39.87
N LEU A 83 -19.39 38.62 39.24
CA LEU A 83 -20.30 37.63 39.85
C LEU A 83 -19.69 36.90 41.05
N VAL A 84 -18.39 36.59 41.01
CA VAL A 84 -17.67 35.97 42.15
C VAL A 84 -17.64 36.87 43.39
N ASN A 85 -17.79 38.19 43.22
CA ASN A 85 -17.77 39.14 44.33
C ASN A 85 -19.14 39.44 44.95
N LEU A 86 -20.23 38.91 44.39
CA LEU A 86 -21.57 39.06 44.95
C LEU A 86 -21.73 38.29 46.28
N SER A 87 -22.63 38.77 47.15
CA SER A 87 -23.06 38.04 48.35
C SER A 87 -23.97 36.87 47.98
N ASP A 88 -24.12 35.93 48.91
CA ASP A 88 -24.93 34.73 48.74
C ASP A 88 -26.40 35.09 48.42
N GLU A 89 -26.96 36.07 49.13
CA GLU A 89 -28.33 36.56 48.90
C GLU A 89 -28.47 37.17 47.50
N GLN A 90 -27.47 37.93 47.05
CA GLN A 90 -27.47 38.62 45.76
C GLN A 90 -27.36 37.65 44.58
N LEU A 91 -26.67 36.52 44.76
CA LEU A 91 -26.59 35.46 43.75
C LEU A 91 -27.91 34.70 43.57
N ILE A 92 -28.73 34.66 44.62
CA ILE A 92 -30.01 33.95 44.70
C ILE A 92 -31.20 34.89 44.37
N GLU A 93 -31.03 36.20 44.53
CA GLU A 93 -32.03 37.22 44.24
C GLU A 93 -32.43 37.21 42.75
N GLN A 94 -33.73 37.35 42.48
CA GLN A 94 -34.28 37.31 41.13
C GLN A 94 -34.22 38.68 40.47
N LEU A 95 -33.97 38.69 39.17
CA LEU A 95 -34.08 39.89 38.36
C LEU A 95 -35.56 40.26 38.13
N PRO A 96 -35.89 41.57 38.09
CA PRO A 96 -37.21 42.05 37.71
C PRO A 96 -37.40 42.11 36.17
N GLY A 97 -38.62 42.39 35.71
CA GLY A 97 -38.92 42.75 34.32
C GLY A 97 -38.78 41.60 33.30
N ALA A 98 -38.25 41.90 32.11
CA ALA A 98 -38.07 40.94 31.00
C ALA A 98 -37.12 39.76 31.33
N HIS A 99 -36.38 39.88 32.44
CA HIS A 99 -35.49 38.83 32.96
C HIS A 99 -36.07 38.17 34.22
N ALA A 100 -37.37 38.36 34.48
CA ALA A 100 -38.06 37.78 35.63
C ALA A 100 -37.79 36.28 35.74
N GLY A 101 -37.31 35.85 36.91
CA GLY A 101 -36.97 34.45 37.19
C GLY A 101 -35.51 34.07 36.92
N LYS A 102 -34.73 34.88 36.19
CA LYS A 102 -33.26 34.71 36.09
C LYS A 102 -32.60 35.26 37.36
N SER A 103 -31.66 34.53 37.93
CA SER A 103 -30.83 34.93 39.09
C SER A 103 -29.35 35.03 38.69
N GLY A 104 -28.49 35.54 39.57
CA GLY A 104 -27.04 35.48 39.37
C GLY A 104 -26.55 34.05 39.11
N LEU A 105 -27.09 33.07 39.85
CA LEU A 105 -26.83 31.64 39.63
C LEU A 105 -27.29 31.13 38.26
N TRP A 106 -28.44 31.59 37.77
CA TRP A 106 -28.93 31.25 36.44
C TRP A 106 -27.98 31.77 35.36
N LEU A 107 -27.50 33.01 35.50
CA LEU A 107 -26.53 33.61 34.56
C LEU A 107 -25.20 32.86 34.58
N LEU A 108 -24.71 32.45 35.75
CA LEU A 108 -23.49 31.64 35.89
C LEU A 108 -23.66 30.25 35.26
N ALA A 109 -24.80 29.59 35.44
CA ALA A 109 -25.08 28.31 34.78
C ALA A 109 -25.21 28.48 33.26
N GLY A 110 -25.75 29.61 32.80
CA GLY A 110 -25.74 29.99 31.40
C GLY A 110 -24.32 30.21 30.86
N ALA A 111 -23.44 30.82 31.65
CA ALA A 111 -22.02 30.96 31.32
C ALA A 111 -21.31 29.61 31.24
N ALA A 112 -21.60 28.70 32.17
CA ALA A 112 -21.10 27.33 32.14
C ALA A 112 -21.53 26.58 30.87
N ALA A 113 -22.77 26.80 30.41
CA ALA A 113 -23.27 26.24 29.16
C ALA A 113 -22.57 26.80 27.91
N ASN A 114 -22.01 28.01 28.00
CA ASN A 114 -21.24 28.69 26.95
C ASN A 114 -19.72 28.58 27.17
N GLU A 115 -19.25 27.44 27.66
CA GLU A 115 -17.83 27.03 27.75
C GLU A 115 -17.05 27.43 29.02
N LYS A 116 -17.65 28.09 30.02
CA LYS A 116 -16.94 28.55 31.23
C LYS A 116 -17.49 27.98 32.55
N PRO A 117 -17.34 26.67 32.81
CA PRO A 117 -17.79 26.09 34.09
C PRO A 117 -17.01 26.62 35.30
N GLU A 118 -15.80 27.13 35.12
CA GLU A 118 -14.89 27.51 36.22
C GLU A 118 -15.47 28.63 37.08
N ALA A 119 -16.18 29.58 36.47
CA ALA A 119 -16.80 30.66 37.22
C ALA A 119 -18.00 30.18 38.05
N PHE A 120 -18.81 29.29 37.46
CA PHE A 120 -19.87 28.63 38.22
C PHE A 120 -19.29 27.82 39.37
N LEU A 121 -18.23 27.03 39.12
CA LEU A 121 -17.55 26.20 40.12
C LEU A 121 -16.92 27.04 41.24
N ALA A 122 -16.24 28.14 40.91
CA ALA A 122 -15.64 29.04 41.90
C ALA A 122 -16.71 29.67 42.81
N VAL A 123 -17.84 30.09 42.24
CA VAL A 123 -18.98 30.58 43.02
C VAL A 123 -19.61 29.46 43.85
N TRP A 124 -19.78 28.27 43.27
CA TRP A 124 -20.31 27.09 43.97
C TRP A 124 -19.44 26.68 45.17
N GLU A 125 -18.12 26.71 45.01
CA GLU A 125 -17.15 26.47 46.08
C GLU A 125 -17.18 27.56 47.15
N LYS A 126 -17.20 28.84 46.75
CA LYS A 126 -17.31 29.99 47.67
C LYS A 126 -18.55 29.88 48.55
N LEU A 127 -19.68 29.47 47.96
CA LEU A 127 -20.96 29.29 48.66
C LEU A 127 -20.97 28.04 49.56
N GLY A 128 -19.90 27.24 49.58
CA GLY A 128 -19.80 26.02 50.38
C GLY A 128 -20.77 24.91 49.93
N GLY A 129 -21.57 25.13 48.88
CA GLY A 129 -22.73 24.30 48.56
C GLY A 129 -23.99 24.59 49.38
N ASN A 130 -24.02 25.68 50.17
CA ASN A 130 -25.19 26.11 50.95
C ASN A 130 -26.26 26.81 50.09
N ILE A 131 -26.40 26.42 48.82
CA ILE A 131 -27.42 26.96 47.93
C ILE A 131 -28.73 26.22 48.18
N PRO A 132 -29.83 26.90 48.54
CA PRO A 132 -31.11 26.24 48.69
C PRO A 132 -31.52 25.62 47.35
N VAL A 133 -32.02 24.39 47.37
CA VAL A 133 -32.44 23.66 46.15
C VAL A 133 -33.42 24.49 45.34
N GLU A 134 -34.31 25.23 45.98
CA GLU A 134 -35.28 26.11 45.35
C GLU A 134 -34.62 27.14 44.43
N ALA A 135 -33.41 27.60 44.75
CA ALA A 135 -32.66 28.51 43.88
C ALA A 135 -32.20 27.85 42.59
N LEU A 136 -31.91 26.54 42.61
CA LEU A 136 -31.54 25.77 41.42
C LEU A 136 -32.76 25.39 40.57
N LEU A 137 -33.92 25.26 41.20
CA LEU A 137 -35.18 24.90 40.56
C LEU A 137 -35.93 26.10 39.98
N LYS A 138 -35.59 27.33 40.39
CA LYS A 138 -36.19 28.55 39.85
C LYS A 138 -36.01 28.64 38.33
N GLU A 139 -37.13 28.86 37.65
CA GLU A 139 -37.21 28.97 36.20
C GLU A 139 -37.21 30.45 35.77
N ALA A 140 -36.64 30.71 34.60
CA ALA A 140 -36.92 31.96 33.89
C ALA A 140 -38.42 32.01 33.51
N LYS A 141 -39.04 33.19 33.56
CA LYS A 141 -40.48 33.36 33.27
C LYS A 141 -40.76 33.84 31.84
N GLU A 142 -39.84 34.59 31.23
CA GLU A 142 -40.00 35.17 29.89
C GLU A 142 -38.79 34.85 28.99
N GLY A 143 -39.02 34.54 27.71
CA GLY A 143 -38.00 34.29 26.68
C GLY A 143 -37.22 32.97 26.83
N ALA A 144 -37.27 32.36 28.01
CA ALA A 144 -36.61 31.12 28.38
C ALA A 144 -37.47 30.28 29.34
N SER A 145 -38.81 30.39 29.24
CA SER A 145 -39.73 29.72 30.19
C SER A 145 -39.42 28.23 30.32
N GLY A 146 -39.44 27.73 31.56
CA GLY A 146 -39.13 26.32 31.89
C GLY A 146 -37.64 25.97 31.98
N LYS A 147 -36.71 26.91 31.73
CA LYS A 147 -35.25 26.68 31.91
C LYS A 147 -34.82 27.09 33.31
N SER A 148 -34.51 26.11 34.16
CA SER A 148 -33.94 26.30 35.50
C SER A 148 -32.40 26.33 35.48
N VAL A 149 -31.77 26.65 36.62
CA VAL A 149 -30.31 26.54 36.78
C VAL A 149 -29.87 25.09 36.54
N LEU A 150 -30.61 24.12 37.06
CA LEU A 150 -30.35 22.69 36.84
C LEU A 150 -30.42 22.31 35.35
N TRP A 151 -31.39 22.85 34.61
CA TRP A 151 -31.50 22.66 33.16
C TRP A 151 -30.27 23.23 32.43
N LEU A 152 -29.81 24.42 32.80
CA LEU A 152 -28.64 25.05 32.19
C LEU A 152 -27.34 24.29 32.49
N LEU A 153 -27.19 23.75 33.70
CA LEU A 153 -26.05 22.90 34.03
C LEU A 153 -26.07 21.57 33.25
N ALA A 154 -27.26 20.99 33.04
CA ALA A 154 -27.39 19.84 32.14
C ALA A 154 -27.06 20.20 30.69
N CYS A 155 -27.42 21.41 30.25
CA CYS A 155 -27.02 21.95 28.95
C CYS A 155 -25.49 22.08 28.86
N ALA A 156 -24.84 22.60 29.91
CA ALA A 156 -23.38 22.65 30.00
C ALA A 156 -22.73 21.26 29.91
N ALA A 157 -23.30 20.28 30.61
CA ALA A 157 -22.87 18.88 30.48
C ALA A 157 -22.98 18.39 29.03
N SER A 158 -24.06 18.70 28.31
CA SER A 158 -24.25 18.34 26.90
C SER A 158 -23.22 19.00 25.95
N CYS A 159 -22.74 20.19 26.32
CA CYS A 159 -21.65 20.90 25.65
C CYS A 159 -20.26 20.43 26.10
N GLY A 160 -20.17 19.38 26.92
CA GLY A 160 -18.91 18.85 27.41
C GLY A 160 -18.30 19.62 28.58
N LYS A 161 -19.12 20.12 29.49
CA LYS A 161 -18.71 20.75 30.75
C LYS A 161 -19.48 20.11 31.91
N THR A 162 -19.18 18.83 32.16
CA THR A 162 -19.90 17.96 33.11
C THR A 162 -19.61 18.28 34.57
N GLU A 163 -18.50 18.95 34.85
CA GLU A 163 -17.96 19.21 36.18
C GLU A 163 -18.90 20.08 37.01
N ALA A 164 -19.45 21.14 36.42
CA ALA A 164 -20.39 22.05 37.09
C ALA A 164 -21.69 21.34 37.48
N PHE A 165 -22.21 20.46 36.61
CA PHE A 165 -23.38 19.66 36.93
C PHE A 165 -23.09 18.65 38.05
N LEU A 166 -21.99 17.90 37.94
CA LEU A 166 -21.61 16.88 38.93
C LEU A 166 -21.34 17.51 40.31
N ALA A 167 -20.66 18.65 40.38
CA ALA A 167 -20.38 19.34 41.63
C ALA A 167 -21.65 19.76 42.39
N VAL A 168 -22.69 20.16 41.65
CA VAL A 168 -24.02 20.47 42.22
C VAL A 168 -24.74 19.19 42.60
N TRP A 169 -24.73 18.21 41.69
CA TRP A 169 -25.43 16.95 41.86
C TRP A 169 -24.92 16.18 43.07
N GLU A 170 -23.61 16.07 43.27
CA GLU A 170 -23.01 15.31 44.38
C GLU A 170 -23.35 15.89 45.76
N LYS A 171 -23.38 17.22 45.89
CA LYS A 171 -23.70 17.89 47.16
C LYS A 171 -25.18 17.88 47.49
N LEU A 172 -26.05 18.06 46.49
CA LEU A 172 -27.50 18.23 46.68
C LEU A 172 -28.33 17.02 46.24
N VAL A 173 -27.67 15.88 46.02
CA VAL A 173 -28.27 14.68 45.44
C VAL A 173 -29.54 14.23 46.17
N GLY A 174 -29.62 14.45 47.50
CA GLY A 174 -30.74 14.07 48.35
C GLY A 174 -31.94 15.02 48.29
N ASP A 175 -31.72 16.26 47.88
CA ASP A 175 -32.67 17.35 48.07
C ASP A 175 -33.34 17.78 46.75
N ILE A 176 -32.75 17.43 45.59
CA ILE A 176 -33.33 17.72 44.27
C ILE A 176 -34.46 16.72 43.97
N PRO A 177 -35.73 17.16 43.85
CA PRO A 177 -36.84 16.27 43.56
C PRO A 177 -36.75 15.75 42.12
N ALA A 178 -37.07 14.48 41.90
CA ALA A 178 -37.04 13.87 40.56
C ALA A 178 -37.83 14.71 39.53
N ALA A 179 -38.98 15.24 39.91
CA ALA A 179 -39.83 16.09 39.06
C ALA A 179 -39.10 17.31 38.48
N ALA A 180 -38.09 17.85 39.16
CA ALA A 180 -37.29 18.97 38.65
C ALA A 180 -36.48 18.60 37.40
N LEU A 181 -35.96 17.38 37.32
CA LEU A 181 -35.21 16.91 36.14
C LEU A 181 -36.10 16.70 34.91
N LEU A 182 -37.40 16.56 35.15
CA LEU A 182 -38.42 16.25 34.14
C LEU A 182 -39.14 17.52 33.65
N LYS A 183 -38.94 18.66 34.32
CA LYS A 183 -39.50 19.93 33.91
C LYS A 183 -38.92 20.35 32.56
N GLU A 184 -39.81 20.66 31.64
CA GLU A 184 -39.47 20.98 30.26
C GLU A 184 -39.36 22.49 30.06
N ALA A 185 -38.45 22.89 29.17
CA ALA A 185 -38.53 24.21 28.58
C ALA A 185 -39.87 24.36 27.83
N GLU A 186 -40.55 25.47 28.06
CA GLU A 186 -41.92 25.71 27.58
C GLU A 186 -41.93 26.49 26.26
N GLU A 187 -40.83 27.17 25.94
CA GLU A 187 -40.71 28.11 24.83
C GLU A 187 -39.42 27.92 24.00
N GLY A 188 -39.43 28.51 22.80
CA GLY A 188 -38.29 28.58 21.90
C GLY A 188 -37.90 27.24 21.26
N GLN A 189 -36.67 27.18 20.72
CA GLN A 189 -36.13 25.97 20.07
C GLN A 189 -35.90 24.81 21.03
N SER A 190 -35.89 25.09 22.34
CA SER A 190 -35.73 24.09 23.39
C SER A 190 -37.05 23.50 23.89
N LYS A 191 -38.20 23.92 23.32
CA LYS A 191 -39.51 23.51 23.81
C LYS A 191 -39.65 21.99 23.88
N GLY A 192 -39.99 21.47 25.06
CA GLY A 192 -40.12 20.04 25.35
C GLY A 192 -38.80 19.34 25.74
N ILE A 193 -37.68 20.06 25.81
CA ILE A 193 -36.40 19.53 26.31
C ILE A 193 -36.34 19.73 27.83
N ASN A 194 -36.08 18.65 28.57
CA ASN A 194 -35.84 18.67 30.02
C ASN A 194 -34.36 18.39 30.35
N ALA A 195 -34.00 18.50 31.62
CA ALA A 195 -32.62 18.30 32.06
C ALA A 195 -32.13 16.86 31.79
N LEU A 196 -32.98 15.85 32.00
CA LEU A 196 -32.62 14.45 31.75
C LEU A 196 -32.29 14.18 30.27
N TRP A 197 -33.04 14.81 29.35
CA TRP A 197 -32.77 14.75 27.91
C TRP A 197 -31.39 15.33 27.57
N LEU A 198 -31.02 16.47 28.17
CA LEU A 198 -29.72 17.10 27.96
C LEU A 198 -28.58 16.24 28.51
N LEU A 199 -28.78 15.58 29.65
CA LEU A 199 -27.79 14.65 30.19
C LEU A 199 -27.64 13.39 29.32
N ALA A 200 -28.72 12.89 28.74
CA ALA A 200 -28.63 11.80 27.76
C ALA A 200 -27.89 12.26 26.49
N SER A 201 -28.11 13.51 26.05
CA SER A 201 -27.31 14.12 24.99
C SER A 201 -25.84 14.23 25.38
N ALA A 202 -25.51 14.59 26.63
CA ALA A 202 -24.12 14.58 27.13
C ALA A 202 -23.49 13.18 27.05
N ALA A 203 -24.24 12.14 27.41
CA ALA A 203 -23.80 10.76 27.26
C ALA A 203 -23.50 10.41 25.81
N SER A 204 -24.33 10.89 24.86
CA SER A 204 -24.07 10.73 23.42
C SER A 204 -22.84 11.48 22.93
N CYS A 205 -22.40 12.52 23.64
CA CYS A 205 -21.16 13.24 23.36
C CYS A 205 -19.93 12.64 24.06
N GLY A 206 -20.04 11.39 24.54
CA GLY A 206 -18.93 10.67 25.17
C GLY A 206 -18.76 10.91 26.67
N ARG A 207 -19.79 11.45 27.34
CA ARG A 207 -19.73 11.88 28.75
C ARG A 207 -20.92 11.39 29.56
N PRO A 208 -21.01 10.06 29.79
CA PRO A 208 -22.16 9.45 30.45
C PRO A 208 -22.23 9.72 31.96
N GLU A 209 -21.19 10.27 32.57
CA GLU A 209 -21.00 10.34 34.02
C GLU A 209 -22.14 11.09 34.71
N ALA A 210 -22.52 12.25 34.18
CA ALA A 210 -23.60 13.07 34.73
C ALA A 210 -24.97 12.35 34.65
N PHE A 211 -25.24 11.67 33.53
CA PHE A 211 -26.46 10.88 33.37
C PHE A 211 -26.49 9.68 34.33
N LEU A 212 -25.38 8.94 34.45
CA LEU A 212 -25.26 7.79 35.34
C LEU A 212 -25.37 8.19 36.82
N ALA A 213 -24.79 9.33 37.21
CA ALA A 213 -24.91 9.87 38.56
C ALA A 213 -26.37 10.17 38.93
N VAL A 214 -27.15 10.69 37.99
CA VAL A 214 -28.60 10.89 38.16
C VAL A 214 -29.32 9.55 38.28
N CYS A 215 -29.07 8.60 37.37
CA CYS A 215 -29.70 7.28 37.40
C CYS A 215 -29.45 6.52 38.70
N LYS A 216 -28.22 6.59 39.22
CA LYS A 216 -27.83 5.98 40.49
C LYS A 216 -28.66 6.52 41.65
N LYS A 217 -28.91 7.84 41.70
CA LYS A 217 -29.66 8.45 42.81
C LYS A 217 -31.15 8.22 42.72
N LEU A 218 -31.73 8.34 41.52
CA LEU A 218 -33.15 8.06 41.31
C LEU A 218 -33.50 6.58 41.54
N ASP A 219 -32.51 5.75 41.84
CA ASP A 219 -32.58 4.30 41.85
C ASP A 219 -33.25 3.76 40.59
N GLY A 220 -33.04 4.45 39.47
CA GLY A 220 -33.68 4.18 38.18
C GLY A 220 -35.20 4.25 38.16
N ASN A 221 -35.84 4.87 39.16
CA ASN A 221 -37.24 5.29 39.12
C ASN A 221 -37.41 6.52 38.20
N ILE A 222 -36.92 6.44 36.97
CA ILE A 222 -37.14 7.44 35.94
C ILE A 222 -38.53 7.17 35.37
N PRO A 223 -39.47 8.13 35.39
CA PRO A 223 -40.79 7.92 34.82
C PRO A 223 -40.69 7.56 33.34
N LEU A 224 -41.32 6.45 32.97
CA LEU A 224 -41.31 5.92 31.61
C LEU A 224 -41.81 6.94 30.57
N GLU A 225 -42.81 7.74 30.97
CA GLU A 225 -43.37 8.83 30.16
C GLU A 225 -42.28 9.79 29.71
N VAL A 226 -41.31 10.10 30.56
CA VAL A 226 -40.23 11.04 30.23
C VAL A 226 -39.21 10.43 29.29
N LEU A 227 -38.90 9.15 29.45
CA LEU A 227 -38.01 8.44 28.53
C LEU A 227 -38.59 8.39 27.11
N SER A 228 -39.91 8.28 27.02
CA SER A 228 -40.66 8.07 25.78
C SER A 228 -41.09 9.37 25.10
N LYS A 229 -41.15 10.48 25.84
CA LYS A 229 -41.66 11.76 25.35
C LYS A 229 -40.73 12.37 24.31
N GLU A 230 -41.32 12.74 23.18
CA GLU A 230 -40.63 13.35 22.05
C GLU A 230 -40.56 14.86 22.20
N VAL A 231 -39.43 15.43 21.81
CA VAL A 231 -39.34 16.86 21.52
C VAL A 231 -40.28 17.17 20.35
N GLN A 232 -41.12 18.20 20.48
CA GLN A 232 -42.20 18.47 19.54
C GLN A 232 -41.81 19.41 18.38
N GLN A 233 -40.74 20.19 18.55
CA GLN A 233 -40.38 21.27 17.64
C GLN A 233 -38.86 21.43 17.52
N GLY A 234 -38.42 22.20 16.53
CA GLY A 234 -37.01 22.50 16.30
C GLY A 234 -36.23 21.36 15.63
N ALA A 235 -34.90 21.47 15.63
CA ALA A 235 -34.02 20.51 14.96
C ALA A 235 -34.10 19.08 15.54
N TYR A 236 -34.63 18.95 16.75
CA TYR A 236 -34.72 17.71 17.50
C TYR A 236 -36.13 17.10 17.53
N ALA A 237 -37.07 17.60 16.72
CA ALA A 237 -38.43 17.08 16.72
C ALA A 237 -38.45 15.56 16.46
N GLY A 238 -39.22 14.81 17.26
CA GLY A 238 -39.31 13.35 17.23
C GLY A 238 -38.24 12.59 18.03
N ILE A 239 -37.24 13.28 18.60
CA ILE A 239 -36.18 12.66 19.40
C ILE A 239 -36.60 12.61 20.87
N ASN A 240 -36.42 11.44 21.50
CA ASN A 240 -36.65 11.23 22.94
C ASN A 240 -35.34 10.86 23.67
N VAL A 241 -35.41 10.61 24.98
CA VAL A 241 -34.23 10.29 25.80
C VAL A 241 -33.59 8.98 25.36
N LEU A 242 -34.39 7.95 25.05
CA LEU A 242 -33.89 6.63 24.61
C LEU A 242 -33.07 6.72 23.32
N TRP A 243 -33.43 7.63 22.41
CA TRP A 243 -32.67 7.91 21.20
C TRP A 243 -31.25 8.38 21.52
N TRP A 244 -31.08 9.34 22.43
CA TRP A 244 -29.75 9.82 22.84
C TRP A 244 -28.93 8.76 23.56
N LEU A 245 -29.56 7.94 24.39
CA LEU A 245 -28.87 6.83 25.05
C LEU A 245 -28.41 5.77 24.06
N ALA A 246 -29.19 5.52 23.00
CA ALA A 246 -28.75 4.66 21.91
C ALA A 246 -27.57 5.27 21.13
N CYS A 247 -27.58 6.59 20.91
CA CYS A 247 -26.42 7.31 20.39
C CYS A 247 -25.19 7.21 21.30
N ALA A 248 -25.37 7.26 22.63
CA ALA A 248 -24.28 7.03 23.59
C ALA A 248 -23.67 5.63 23.45
N ALA A 249 -24.51 4.60 23.28
CA ALA A 249 -24.03 3.25 22.97
C ALA A 249 -23.22 3.21 21.66
N PHE A 250 -23.70 3.93 20.63
CA PHE A 250 -22.97 4.12 19.37
C PHE A 250 -21.65 4.87 19.55
N GLU A 251 -21.51 5.78 20.51
CA GLU A 251 -20.23 6.46 20.72
C GLU A 251 -19.22 5.67 21.57
N GLY A 252 -19.65 4.58 22.20
CA GLY A 252 -18.79 3.75 23.03
C GLY A 252 -19.21 3.65 24.49
N HIS A 253 -20.35 4.26 24.85
CA HIS A 253 -20.85 4.36 26.23
C HIS A 253 -22.18 3.62 26.41
N PRO A 254 -22.23 2.29 26.18
CA PRO A 254 -23.45 1.51 26.29
C PRO A 254 -24.05 1.49 27.71
N GLU A 255 -23.25 1.77 28.74
CA GLU A 255 -23.64 1.74 30.15
C GLU A 255 -24.81 2.66 30.47
N ALA A 256 -24.92 3.82 29.82
CA ALA A 256 -26.02 4.76 30.04
C ALA A 256 -27.35 4.17 29.58
N PHE A 257 -27.36 3.54 28.40
CA PHE A 257 -28.53 2.83 27.88
C PHE A 257 -28.85 1.59 28.74
N LEU A 258 -27.85 0.75 29.02
CA LEU A 258 -28.02 -0.49 29.76
C LEU A 258 -28.53 -0.25 31.18
N THR A 259 -28.08 0.80 31.86
CA THR A 259 -28.57 1.16 33.21
C THR A 259 -30.08 1.41 33.22
N VAL A 260 -30.57 2.13 32.21
CA VAL A 260 -32.02 2.37 32.05
C VAL A 260 -32.74 1.08 31.65
N TRP A 261 -32.16 0.32 30.73
CA TRP A 261 -32.76 -0.91 30.22
C TRP A 261 -32.86 -2.04 31.26
N GLU A 262 -31.87 -2.19 32.13
CA GLU A 262 -31.87 -3.20 33.19
C GLU A 262 -33.01 -2.96 34.19
N LYS A 263 -33.27 -1.69 34.53
CA LYS A 263 -34.31 -1.32 35.49
C LYS A 263 -35.70 -1.22 34.89
N LEU A 264 -35.81 -0.70 33.67
CA LEU A 264 -37.11 -0.35 33.07
C LEU A 264 -37.40 -1.09 31.77
N GLY A 265 -36.47 -1.84 31.20
CA GLY A 265 -36.59 -2.40 29.85
C GLY A 265 -37.75 -3.38 29.65
N GLY A 266 -38.31 -3.95 30.74
CA GLY A 266 -39.56 -4.74 30.65
C GLY A 266 -40.82 -3.88 30.49
N SER A 267 -40.73 -2.60 30.84
CA SER A 267 -41.83 -1.64 30.84
C SER A 267 -41.71 -0.63 29.69
N ILE A 268 -40.55 -0.52 29.02
CA ILE A 268 -40.37 0.40 27.89
C ILE A 268 -41.20 -0.09 26.70
N PRO A 269 -42.18 0.71 26.22
CA PRO A 269 -43.00 0.31 25.10
C PRO A 269 -42.16 0.36 23.82
N LEU A 270 -42.39 -0.61 22.93
CA LEU A 270 -41.68 -0.69 21.66
C LEU A 270 -41.82 0.60 20.84
N GLU A 271 -43.00 1.21 20.90
CA GLU A 271 -43.34 2.46 20.21
C GLU A 271 -42.39 3.60 20.61
N ALA A 272 -41.87 3.61 21.85
CA ALA A 272 -40.92 4.62 22.30
C ALA A 272 -39.54 4.44 21.64
N LEU A 273 -39.09 3.19 21.46
CA LEU A 273 -37.84 2.87 20.76
C LEU A 273 -37.94 3.11 19.25
N LEU A 274 -39.15 3.06 18.70
CA LEU A 274 -39.45 3.24 17.28
C LEU A 274 -39.75 4.69 16.88
N LYS A 275 -39.75 5.64 17.82
CA LYS A 275 -39.89 7.06 17.48
C LYS A 275 -38.73 7.53 16.63
N GLU A 276 -39.07 8.12 15.48
CA GLU A 276 -38.12 8.57 14.47
C GLU A 276 -37.88 10.06 14.58
N ALA A 277 -36.63 10.47 14.43
CA ALA A 277 -36.33 11.87 14.24
C ALA A 277 -37.06 12.39 12.98
N GLN A 278 -37.68 13.57 13.08
CA GLN A 278 -38.52 14.14 12.02
C GLN A 278 -37.73 15.06 11.08
N HIS A 279 -36.54 15.51 11.51
CA HIS A 279 -35.73 16.50 10.81
C HIS A 279 -34.23 16.14 10.79
N GLY A 280 -33.48 16.84 9.95
CA GLY A 280 -32.02 16.76 9.89
C GLY A 280 -31.46 15.48 9.24
N PRO A 281 -30.15 15.23 9.36
CA PRO A 281 -29.48 14.07 8.75
C PRO A 281 -29.88 12.73 9.39
N TYR A 282 -30.67 12.77 10.47
CA TYR A 282 -31.16 11.61 11.19
C TYR A 282 -32.64 11.31 10.90
N LYS A 283 -33.28 12.04 9.97
CA LYS A 283 -34.69 11.85 9.66
C LYS A 283 -35.00 10.39 9.33
N GLY A 284 -35.99 9.83 10.01
CA GLY A 284 -36.40 8.42 9.85
C GLY A 284 -35.58 7.42 10.67
N LYS A 285 -34.61 7.87 11.48
CA LYS A 285 -33.85 7.01 12.39
C LYS A 285 -34.41 7.05 13.80
N ASN A 286 -34.50 5.88 14.42
CA ASN A 286 -35.01 5.70 15.78
C ASN A 286 -33.93 5.13 16.71
N ALA A 287 -34.26 4.88 17.98
CA ALA A 287 -33.29 4.40 18.95
C ALA A 287 -32.69 3.03 18.55
N LEU A 288 -33.52 2.11 18.05
CA LEU A 288 -33.05 0.79 17.57
C LEU A 288 -32.03 0.91 16.44
N TRP A 289 -32.20 1.88 15.54
CA TRP A 289 -31.24 2.14 14.46
C TRP A 289 -29.84 2.39 15.04
N PHE A 290 -29.73 3.23 16.07
CA PHE A 290 -28.43 3.56 16.69
C PHE A 290 -27.84 2.39 17.49
N LEU A 291 -28.66 1.53 18.09
CA LEU A 291 -28.18 0.31 18.73
C LEU A 291 -27.62 -0.70 17.71
N VAL A 292 -28.26 -0.82 16.54
CA VAL A 292 -27.70 -1.63 15.44
C VAL A 292 -26.44 -0.96 14.87
N PHE A 293 -26.43 0.36 14.79
CA PHE A 293 -25.26 1.12 14.38
C PHE A 293 -24.07 0.92 15.34
N SER A 294 -24.33 0.86 16.66
CA SER A 294 -23.30 0.61 17.67
C SER A 294 -22.69 -0.78 17.54
N VAL A 295 -23.51 -1.79 17.18
CA VAL A 295 -23.02 -3.11 16.81
C VAL A 295 -22.04 -2.98 15.64
N ALA A 296 -22.47 -2.35 14.54
CA ALA A 296 -21.71 -2.35 13.30
C ALA A 296 -20.41 -1.53 13.37
N HIS A 297 -20.36 -0.48 14.20
CA HIS A 297 -19.24 0.47 14.21
C HIS A 297 -18.34 0.42 15.44
N LYS A 298 -18.85 0.02 16.61
CA LYS A 298 -18.09 0.03 17.86
C LYS A 298 -17.99 -1.34 18.55
N ASN A 299 -18.51 -2.41 17.95
CA ASN A 299 -18.59 -3.74 18.58
C ASN A 299 -19.44 -3.76 19.87
N ASN A 300 -20.39 -2.85 19.98
CA ASN A 300 -21.26 -2.73 21.15
C ASN A 300 -22.59 -3.42 20.87
N SER A 301 -22.59 -4.76 20.85
CA SER A 301 -23.78 -5.57 20.59
C SER A 301 -24.70 -5.71 21.79
N ARG A 302 -24.18 -5.57 23.02
CA ARG A 302 -24.91 -5.82 24.26
C ARG A 302 -26.21 -5.01 24.41
N PRO A 303 -26.25 -3.68 24.17
CA PRO A 303 -27.50 -2.93 24.22
C PRO A 303 -28.56 -3.41 23.24
N PHE A 304 -28.16 -3.67 21.99
CA PHE A 304 -29.06 -4.19 20.96
C PHE A 304 -29.61 -5.58 21.35
N LEU A 305 -28.74 -6.49 21.79
CA LEU A 305 -29.14 -7.84 22.21
C LEU A 305 -30.06 -7.83 23.43
N ALA A 306 -29.80 -6.97 24.41
CA ALA A 306 -30.66 -6.82 25.58
C ALA A 306 -32.07 -6.34 25.20
N VAL A 307 -32.18 -5.49 24.18
CA VAL A 307 -33.46 -5.03 23.64
C VAL A 307 -34.14 -6.12 22.82
N TRP A 308 -33.37 -6.83 22.00
CA TRP A 308 -33.81 -7.96 21.19
C TRP A 308 -34.43 -9.08 22.03
N GLU A 309 -33.81 -9.44 23.16
CA GLU A 309 -34.30 -10.49 24.06
C GLU A 309 -35.71 -10.25 24.60
N LYS A 310 -36.16 -8.99 24.70
CA LYS A 310 -37.44 -8.64 25.33
C LYS A 310 -38.62 -8.42 24.38
N LEU A 311 -38.39 -8.02 23.12
CA LEU A 311 -39.47 -7.54 22.25
C LEU A 311 -40.11 -8.63 21.35
N GLY A 312 -39.55 -9.84 21.32
CA GLY A 312 -40.12 -10.99 20.59
C GLY A 312 -39.95 -10.93 19.06
N ASP A 313 -40.18 -12.08 18.41
CA ASP A 313 -39.57 -12.39 17.10
C ASP A 313 -40.27 -11.74 15.89
N LYS A 314 -41.62 -11.64 15.90
CA LYS A 314 -42.39 -11.22 14.71
C LYS A 314 -42.35 -9.72 14.41
N ILE A 315 -42.47 -8.87 15.44
CA ILE A 315 -42.51 -7.40 15.24
C ILE A 315 -41.13 -6.90 14.79
N PHE A 316 -40.08 -7.58 15.20
CA PHE A 316 -38.71 -7.17 14.96
C PHE A 316 -38.26 -7.33 13.51
N LEU A 317 -38.78 -8.30 12.76
CA LEU A 317 -38.39 -8.47 11.36
C LEU A 317 -38.80 -7.27 10.51
N ASP A 318 -40.05 -6.81 10.63
CA ASP A 318 -40.53 -5.64 9.87
C ASP A 318 -39.71 -4.38 10.19
N ILE A 319 -39.29 -4.23 11.44
CA ILE A 319 -38.41 -3.13 11.88
C ILE A 319 -37.02 -3.28 11.26
N LEU A 320 -36.43 -4.48 11.27
CA LEU A 320 -35.10 -4.71 10.72
C LEU A 320 -35.03 -4.46 9.21
N LEU A 321 -36.14 -4.66 8.51
CA LEU A 321 -36.26 -4.48 7.06
C LEU A 321 -36.64 -3.05 6.64
N LYS A 322 -37.05 -2.20 7.59
CA LYS A 322 -37.37 -0.79 7.31
C LYS A 322 -36.11 -0.03 6.91
N GLU A 323 -36.20 0.69 5.79
CA GLU A 323 -35.08 1.46 5.25
C GLU A 323 -34.98 2.85 5.86
N ALA A 324 -33.74 3.31 6.07
CA ALA A 324 -33.48 4.71 6.39
C ALA A 324 -33.87 5.60 5.21
N GLN A 325 -34.53 6.71 5.51
CA GLN A 325 -35.06 7.61 4.48
C GLN A 325 -34.03 8.64 4.00
N GLN A 326 -33.10 9.05 4.88
CA GLN A 326 -32.14 10.12 4.63
C GLN A 326 -30.80 9.82 5.31
N GLY A 327 -29.76 10.55 4.90
CA GLY A 327 -28.40 10.39 5.40
C GLY A 327 -27.50 9.63 4.43
N TRP A 328 -26.31 9.26 4.91
CA TRP A 328 -25.30 8.54 4.12
C TRP A 328 -25.59 7.03 3.98
N ASP A 329 -26.50 6.54 4.82
CA ASP A 329 -27.07 5.21 4.94
C ASP A 329 -28.53 5.16 4.45
N ALA A 330 -28.97 6.18 3.70
CA ALA A 330 -30.31 6.20 3.14
C ALA A 330 -30.49 5.00 2.19
N GLY A 331 -31.63 4.31 2.28
CA GLY A 331 -31.90 3.08 1.54
C GLY A 331 -31.32 1.80 2.17
N ASP A 332 -30.44 1.91 3.17
CA ASP A 332 -30.05 0.75 3.98
C ASP A 332 -31.14 0.41 4.97
N ASN A 333 -31.16 -0.83 5.44
CA ASN A 333 -31.98 -1.28 6.56
C ASN A 333 -31.08 -1.81 7.68
N MET A 334 -31.65 -2.05 8.86
CA MET A 334 -30.87 -2.53 10.00
C MET A 334 -30.26 -3.92 9.77
N LEU A 335 -30.88 -4.78 8.95
CA LEU A 335 -30.30 -6.05 8.56
C LEU A 335 -28.98 -5.87 7.77
N SER A 336 -28.93 -4.93 6.82
CA SER A 336 -27.70 -4.57 6.10
C SER A 336 -26.62 -4.05 7.04
N LEU A 337 -27.00 -3.26 8.05
CA LEU A 337 -26.06 -2.78 9.06
C LEU A 337 -25.52 -3.90 9.95
N LEU A 338 -26.36 -4.84 10.37
CA LEU A 338 -25.90 -6.04 11.10
C LEU A 338 -24.93 -6.87 10.25
N ALA A 339 -25.27 -7.10 8.98
CA ALA A 339 -24.39 -7.80 8.04
C ALA A 339 -23.06 -7.05 7.82
N PHE A 340 -23.10 -5.72 7.73
CA PHE A 340 -21.92 -4.87 7.69
C PHE A 340 -21.06 -5.02 8.96
N GLY A 341 -21.69 -5.11 10.13
CA GLY A 341 -21.03 -5.45 11.40
C GLY A 341 -20.27 -6.78 11.34
N VAL A 342 -20.87 -7.82 10.74
CA VAL A 342 -20.17 -9.10 10.49
C VAL A 342 -18.90 -8.89 9.67
N ALA A 343 -18.98 -8.08 8.60
CA ALA A 343 -17.83 -7.76 7.75
C ALA A 343 -16.75 -6.91 8.44
N ARG A 344 -17.05 -6.35 9.62
CA ARG A 344 -16.09 -5.70 10.51
C ARG A 344 -15.61 -6.61 11.65
N GLY A 345 -15.98 -7.88 11.61
CA GLY A 345 -15.56 -8.89 12.59
C GLY A 345 -16.50 -9.02 13.79
N MET A 346 -17.76 -8.58 13.69
CA MET A 346 -18.73 -8.50 14.80
C MET A 346 -20.01 -9.32 14.48
N PRO A 347 -19.91 -10.67 14.37
CA PRO A 347 -21.00 -11.55 13.93
C PRO A 347 -22.08 -11.73 15.00
N GLU A 348 -21.80 -11.44 16.26
CA GLU A 348 -22.55 -11.97 17.41
C GLU A 348 -24.01 -11.51 17.37
N ALA A 349 -24.23 -10.23 17.07
CA ALA A 349 -25.58 -9.69 16.94
C ALA A 349 -26.33 -10.26 15.73
N PHE A 350 -25.67 -10.41 14.58
CA PHE A 350 -26.30 -10.98 13.39
C PHE A 350 -26.68 -12.44 13.64
N LEU A 351 -25.77 -13.24 14.21
CA LEU A 351 -26.01 -14.65 14.51
C LEU A 351 -27.11 -14.84 15.56
N ALA A 352 -27.16 -14.00 16.60
CA ALA A 352 -28.23 -14.04 17.59
C ALA A 352 -29.60 -13.71 16.98
N VAL A 353 -29.68 -12.69 16.11
CA VAL A 353 -30.89 -12.37 15.34
C VAL A 353 -31.26 -13.53 14.42
N TRP A 354 -30.29 -14.09 13.72
CA TRP A 354 -30.48 -15.21 12.81
C TRP A 354 -31.04 -16.45 13.53
N GLU A 355 -30.42 -16.84 14.65
CA GLU A 355 -30.83 -17.98 15.47
C GLU A 355 -32.22 -17.75 16.07
N LYS A 356 -32.46 -16.57 16.64
CA LYS A 356 -33.74 -16.25 17.28
C LYS A 356 -34.91 -16.23 16.29
N LEU A 357 -34.68 -15.73 15.08
CA LEU A 357 -35.69 -15.80 14.01
C LEU A 357 -35.79 -17.19 13.39
N GLU A 358 -35.05 -18.20 13.88
CA GLU A 358 -34.93 -19.54 13.28
C GLU A 358 -34.56 -19.48 11.79
N GLY A 359 -33.78 -18.45 11.42
CA GLY A 359 -33.43 -18.09 10.05
C GLY A 359 -34.59 -17.59 9.19
N ASN A 360 -35.77 -17.26 9.74
CA ASN A 360 -36.96 -16.83 8.99
C ASN A 360 -36.84 -15.41 8.39
N ILE A 361 -35.62 -14.97 8.10
CA ILE A 361 -35.36 -13.76 7.33
C ILE A 361 -35.62 -14.08 5.85
N PRO A 362 -36.53 -13.35 5.17
CA PRO A 362 -36.84 -13.59 3.76
C PRO A 362 -35.59 -13.47 2.89
N LEU A 363 -35.47 -14.35 1.90
CA LEU A 363 -34.34 -14.31 0.98
C LEU A 363 -34.27 -12.98 0.21
N GLU A 364 -35.43 -12.42 -0.14
CA GLU A 364 -35.55 -11.13 -0.81
C GLU A 364 -34.90 -10.01 0.00
N ALA A 365 -35.02 -10.05 1.32
CA ALA A 365 -34.37 -9.07 2.21
C ALA A 365 -32.85 -9.21 2.22
N LEU A 366 -32.32 -10.45 2.19
CA LEU A 366 -30.88 -10.71 2.12
C LEU A 366 -30.28 -10.30 0.77
N LEU A 367 -31.10 -10.31 -0.30
CA LEU A 367 -30.69 -9.97 -1.65
C LEU A 367 -30.96 -8.51 -2.04
N LYS A 368 -31.81 -7.79 -1.29
CA LYS A 368 -32.17 -6.40 -1.57
C LYS A 368 -30.95 -5.49 -1.55
N GLU A 369 -30.64 -4.90 -2.70
CA GLU A 369 -29.56 -3.92 -2.82
C GLU A 369 -29.97 -2.58 -2.21
N SER A 370 -29.03 -1.93 -1.53
CA SER A 370 -29.18 -0.55 -1.12
C SER A 370 -29.30 0.34 -2.36
N PRO A 371 -30.37 1.15 -2.50
CA PRO A 371 -30.61 1.95 -3.69
C PRO A 371 -29.70 3.20 -3.78
N GLN A 372 -29.10 3.64 -2.67
CA GLN A 372 -28.33 4.89 -2.60
C GLN A 372 -27.28 4.86 -1.47
N GLY A 373 -26.59 5.98 -1.25
CA GLY A 373 -25.61 6.12 -0.17
C GLY A 373 -24.29 5.39 -0.42
N VAL A 374 -23.47 5.27 0.63
CA VAL A 374 -22.16 4.60 0.56
C VAL A 374 -22.32 3.11 0.27
N MET A 375 -23.47 2.53 0.63
CA MET A 375 -23.77 1.11 0.48
C MET A 375 -24.43 0.77 -0.86
N LYS A 376 -24.62 1.76 -1.76
CA LYS A 376 -25.32 1.56 -3.03
C LYS A 376 -24.87 0.31 -3.78
N GLY A 377 -25.84 -0.50 -4.20
CA GLY A 377 -25.63 -1.77 -4.92
C GLY A 377 -25.20 -2.95 -4.03
N LEU A 378 -24.98 -2.75 -2.73
CA LEU A 378 -24.64 -3.83 -1.80
C LEU A 378 -25.87 -4.35 -1.08
N ASN A 379 -25.87 -5.63 -0.74
CA ASN A 379 -26.95 -6.29 0.01
C ASN A 379 -26.38 -7.06 1.22
N PRO A 380 -27.22 -7.46 2.19
CA PRO A 380 -26.76 -8.20 3.36
C PRO A 380 -25.92 -9.44 3.01
N LEU A 381 -26.34 -10.23 2.01
CA LEU A 381 -25.62 -11.44 1.62
C LEU A 381 -24.18 -11.14 1.13
N TRP A 382 -23.99 -10.04 0.41
CA TRP A 382 -22.67 -9.58 -0.01
C TRP A 382 -21.78 -9.23 1.18
N TRP A 383 -22.32 -8.54 2.19
CA TRP A 383 -21.56 -8.22 3.40
C TRP A 383 -21.13 -9.47 4.16
N LEU A 384 -22.00 -10.48 4.25
CA LEU A 384 -21.67 -11.77 4.86
C LEU A 384 -20.58 -12.51 4.06
N ALA A 385 -20.64 -12.50 2.73
CA ALA A 385 -19.60 -13.08 1.89
C ALA A 385 -18.26 -12.33 2.04
N ASN A 386 -18.31 -11.01 2.12
CA ASN A 386 -17.13 -10.20 2.40
C ASN A 386 -16.57 -10.46 3.81
N ALA A 387 -17.42 -10.74 4.80
CA ALA A 387 -17.00 -11.12 6.15
C ALA A 387 -16.24 -12.46 6.19
N ALA A 388 -16.60 -13.41 5.33
CA ALA A 388 -15.88 -14.67 5.18
C ALA A 388 -14.40 -14.45 4.81
N THR A 389 -14.07 -13.37 4.10
CA THR A 389 -12.68 -13.03 3.76
C THR A 389 -11.84 -12.61 4.97
N LYS A 390 -12.46 -12.17 6.06
CA LYS A 390 -11.79 -11.43 7.14
C LYS A 390 -11.78 -12.12 8.49
N HIS A 391 -12.12 -13.41 8.62
CA HIS A 391 -12.36 -13.91 9.99
C HIS A 391 -13.44 -14.98 10.16
N LYS A 392 -14.63 -14.74 9.58
CA LYS A 392 -15.87 -15.21 10.20
C LYS A 392 -16.89 -15.71 9.17
N PRO A 393 -16.68 -16.89 8.56
CA PRO A 393 -17.59 -17.45 7.57
C PRO A 393 -18.92 -17.96 8.17
N GLU A 394 -19.03 -18.06 9.49
CA GLU A 394 -20.14 -18.73 10.19
C GLU A 394 -21.49 -18.08 9.87
N ALA A 395 -21.55 -16.75 9.82
CA ALA A 395 -22.77 -16.03 9.48
C ALA A 395 -23.20 -16.27 8.02
N PHE A 396 -22.25 -16.30 7.09
CA PHE A 396 -22.54 -16.66 5.70
C PHE A 396 -23.00 -18.12 5.58
N LEU A 397 -22.30 -19.04 6.23
CA LEU A 397 -22.63 -20.47 6.23
C LEU A 397 -24.00 -20.76 6.86
N ALA A 398 -24.38 -20.04 7.92
CA ALA A 398 -25.70 -20.16 8.55
C ALA A 398 -26.83 -19.75 7.58
N VAL A 399 -26.63 -18.64 6.85
CA VAL A 399 -27.55 -18.21 5.78
C VAL A 399 -27.57 -19.22 4.64
N TRP A 400 -26.40 -19.69 4.20
CA TRP A 400 -26.26 -20.65 3.12
C TRP A 400 -26.93 -21.99 3.45
N LYS A 401 -26.82 -22.48 4.68
CA LYS A 401 -27.46 -23.72 5.13
C LYS A 401 -28.98 -23.68 4.97
N LYS A 402 -29.61 -22.51 5.14
CA LYS A 402 -31.07 -22.35 5.03
C LYS A 402 -31.53 -21.98 3.62
N TRP A 403 -30.85 -21.01 2.99
CA TRP A 403 -31.29 -20.41 1.74
C TRP A 403 -30.42 -20.76 0.53
N GLY A 404 -29.31 -21.47 0.72
CA GLY A 404 -28.38 -21.83 -0.36
C GLY A 404 -29.07 -22.48 -1.55
N GLU A 405 -30.13 -23.25 -1.30
CA GLU A 405 -30.95 -23.85 -2.35
C GLU A 405 -31.72 -22.86 -3.23
N ASN A 406 -32.12 -21.74 -2.63
CA ASN A 406 -33.01 -20.76 -3.24
C ASN A 406 -32.28 -19.49 -3.73
N ILE A 407 -31.01 -19.28 -3.35
CA ILE A 407 -30.23 -18.13 -3.83
C ILE A 407 -30.00 -18.27 -5.35
N PRO A 408 -30.50 -17.33 -6.19
CA PRO A 408 -30.30 -17.37 -7.63
C PRO A 408 -28.83 -17.13 -7.97
N ILE A 409 -28.32 -17.84 -8.96
CA ILE A 409 -26.91 -17.73 -9.36
C ILE A 409 -26.55 -16.33 -9.83
N GLU A 410 -27.48 -15.62 -10.46
CA GLU A 410 -27.31 -14.24 -10.91
C GLU A 410 -26.95 -13.33 -9.73
N ALA A 411 -27.53 -13.54 -8.55
CA ALA A 411 -27.19 -12.75 -7.37
C ALA A 411 -25.75 -13.01 -6.87
N LEU A 412 -25.24 -14.23 -7.06
CA LEU A 412 -23.89 -14.63 -6.70
C LEU A 412 -22.84 -14.05 -7.66
N LEU A 413 -23.19 -13.97 -8.95
CA LEU A 413 -22.31 -13.52 -10.03
C LEU A 413 -22.37 -12.01 -10.27
N LYS A 414 -23.48 -11.34 -9.91
CA LYS A 414 -23.68 -9.90 -10.15
C LYS A 414 -22.59 -9.06 -9.49
N GLU A 415 -21.85 -8.34 -10.32
CA GLU A 415 -20.99 -7.24 -9.89
C GLU A 415 -21.81 -6.06 -9.43
N ARG A 416 -21.31 -5.38 -8.41
CA ARG A 416 -22.00 -4.25 -7.81
C ARG A 416 -21.34 -2.94 -8.26
N GLU A 417 -22.11 -1.87 -8.20
CA GLU A 417 -21.66 -0.55 -8.66
C GLU A 417 -20.34 -0.12 -7.99
N GLY A 418 -19.53 0.65 -8.72
CA GLY A 418 -18.24 1.15 -8.23
C GLY A 418 -17.09 0.13 -8.29
N GLY A 419 -17.18 -0.88 -9.17
CA GLY A 419 -16.16 -1.92 -9.30
C GLY A 419 -16.13 -2.89 -8.12
N ARG A 420 -17.22 -2.94 -7.35
CA ARG A 420 -17.37 -3.83 -6.20
C ARG A 420 -17.61 -5.24 -6.71
N ARG A 421 -16.82 -6.15 -6.16
CA ARG A 421 -16.72 -7.56 -6.57
C ARG A 421 -18.02 -8.33 -6.34
N SER A 422 -18.22 -9.42 -7.07
CA SER A 422 -19.34 -10.35 -6.86
C SER A 422 -19.20 -11.12 -5.54
N ILE A 423 -20.26 -11.83 -5.12
CA ILE A 423 -20.22 -12.71 -3.94
C ILE A 423 -19.21 -13.84 -4.17
N ILE A 424 -19.24 -14.47 -5.36
CA ILE A 424 -18.28 -15.53 -5.73
C ILE A 424 -16.84 -15.03 -5.57
N TRP A 425 -16.57 -13.83 -6.08
CA TRP A 425 -15.25 -13.26 -5.93
C TRP A 425 -14.84 -13.12 -4.46
N CYS A 426 -15.70 -12.51 -3.63
CA CYS A 426 -15.41 -12.37 -2.19
C CYS A 426 -15.06 -13.74 -1.58
N LEU A 427 -15.81 -14.79 -1.91
CA LEU A 427 -15.54 -16.12 -1.39
C LEU A 427 -14.23 -16.72 -1.92
N THR A 428 -13.79 -16.42 -3.14
CA THR A 428 -12.43 -16.80 -3.57
C THR A 428 -11.35 -16.08 -2.77
N CYS A 429 -11.54 -14.81 -2.39
CA CYS A 429 -10.63 -14.15 -1.46
C CYS A 429 -10.64 -14.81 -0.07
N ALA A 430 -11.77 -15.39 0.37
CA ALA A 430 -11.82 -16.17 1.60
C ALA A 430 -10.98 -17.45 1.49
N VAL A 431 -10.99 -18.13 0.34
CA VAL A 431 -10.09 -19.27 0.06
C VAL A 431 -8.62 -18.84 0.19
N ALA A 432 -8.24 -17.70 -0.41
CA ALA A 432 -6.89 -17.14 -0.29
C ALA A 432 -6.47 -16.82 1.16
N ASN A 433 -7.44 -16.59 2.05
CA ASN A 433 -7.26 -16.31 3.47
C ASN A 433 -7.54 -17.55 4.35
N ASP A 434 -7.34 -18.75 3.81
CA ASP A 434 -7.39 -20.02 4.56
C ASP A 434 -8.79 -20.43 5.01
N LYS A 435 -9.87 -19.99 4.31
CA LYS A 435 -11.28 -20.19 4.69
C LYS A 435 -12.15 -20.64 3.52
N PRO A 436 -11.95 -21.87 3.03
CA PRO A 436 -12.59 -22.33 1.81
C PRO A 436 -14.05 -22.74 2.00
N GLU A 437 -14.56 -22.89 3.23
CA GLU A 437 -15.82 -23.58 3.53
C GLU A 437 -17.02 -22.94 2.83
N ALA A 438 -17.10 -21.60 2.89
CA ALA A 438 -18.18 -20.86 2.24
C ALA A 438 -18.11 -20.97 0.72
N PHE A 439 -16.91 -20.90 0.13
CA PHE A 439 -16.73 -21.10 -1.30
C PHE A 439 -17.09 -22.53 -1.73
N LEU A 440 -16.58 -23.55 -1.03
CA LEU A 440 -16.84 -24.96 -1.31
C LEU A 440 -18.34 -25.28 -1.23
N ALA A 441 -19.05 -24.72 -0.26
CA ALA A 441 -20.50 -24.92 -0.12
C ALA A 441 -21.29 -24.37 -1.32
N ILE A 442 -20.85 -23.24 -1.89
CA ILE A 442 -21.44 -22.72 -3.13
C ILE A 442 -21.03 -23.56 -4.33
N TRP A 443 -19.74 -23.84 -4.46
CA TRP A 443 -19.19 -24.54 -5.61
C TRP A 443 -19.80 -25.93 -5.79
N LYS A 444 -20.00 -26.67 -4.70
CA LYS A 444 -20.67 -27.99 -4.70
C LYS A 444 -22.08 -27.96 -5.29
N LYS A 445 -22.77 -26.82 -5.20
CA LYS A 445 -24.14 -26.66 -5.70
C LYS A 445 -24.20 -26.03 -7.09
N TRP A 446 -23.44 -24.97 -7.31
CA TRP A 446 -23.57 -24.10 -8.48
C TRP A 446 -22.35 -24.12 -9.39
N GLY A 447 -21.29 -24.87 -9.07
CA GLY A 447 -20.02 -24.82 -9.80
C GLY A 447 -20.16 -25.04 -11.31
N GLU A 448 -21.04 -25.94 -11.75
CA GLU A 448 -21.31 -26.23 -13.18
C GLU A 448 -21.98 -25.05 -13.91
N ASN A 449 -22.67 -24.19 -13.16
CA ASN A 449 -23.42 -23.06 -13.70
C ASN A 449 -22.63 -21.75 -13.66
N ILE A 450 -21.46 -21.70 -13.02
CA ILE A 450 -20.62 -20.49 -12.94
C ILE A 450 -19.80 -20.40 -14.23
N PRO A 451 -20.03 -19.37 -15.08
CA PRO A 451 -19.27 -19.22 -16.33
C PRO A 451 -17.79 -18.97 -16.04
N ILE A 452 -16.91 -19.56 -16.85
CA ILE A 452 -15.46 -19.40 -16.70
C ILE A 452 -15.06 -17.92 -16.79
N GLU A 453 -15.75 -17.13 -17.60
CA GLU A 453 -15.51 -15.69 -17.79
C GLU A 453 -15.65 -14.94 -16.47
N VAL A 454 -16.54 -15.36 -15.56
CA VAL A 454 -16.69 -14.74 -14.25
C VAL A 454 -15.47 -15.02 -13.37
N LEU A 455 -14.86 -16.20 -13.50
CA LEU A 455 -13.67 -16.56 -12.73
C LEU A 455 -12.39 -15.90 -13.27
N LEU A 456 -12.35 -15.67 -14.59
CA LEU A 456 -11.22 -15.06 -15.28
C LEU A 456 -11.27 -13.53 -15.31
N LYS A 457 -12.44 -12.94 -15.08
CA LYS A 457 -12.61 -11.49 -15.02
C LYS A 457 -11.76 -10.89 -13.89
N GLU A 458 -11.18 -9.73 -14.15
CA GLU A 458 -10.22 -9.11 -13.24
C GLU A 458 -10.86 -8.15 -12.26
N GLY A 459 -10.19 -7.97 -11.12
CA GLY A 459 -10.51 -6.89 -10.21
C GLY A 459 -10.15 -5.53 -10.82
N ALA A 460 -10.91 -4.50 -10.46
CA ALA A 460 -10.55 -3.11 -10.75
C ALA A 460 -9.59 -2.55 -9.66
N GLY A 461 -8.87 -1.47 -9.99
CA GLY A 461 -8.04 -0.72 -9.04
C GLY A 461 -6.85 -1.52 -8.50
N GLU A 462 -6.68 -1.56 -7.18
CA GLU A 462 -5.58 -2.26 -6.48
C GLU A 462 -5.55 -3.79 -6.68
N SER A 463 -6.46 -4.34 -7.47
CA SER A 463 -6.47 -5.76 -7.82
C SER A 463 -6.60 -6.01 -9.31
N ALA A 464 -6.17 -5.02 -10.11
CA ALA A 464 -5.89 -5.23 -11.53
C ALA A 464 -4.89 -6.39 -11.71
N GLY A 465 -5.21 -7.32 -12.59
CA GLY A 465 -4.44 -8.54 -12.83
C GLY A 465 -4.64 -9.66 -11.80
N ILE A 466 -5.43 -9.43 -10.74
CA ILE A 466 -5.93 -10.52 -9.88
C ILE A 466 -7.28 -10.95 -10.46
N ASN A 467 -7.57 -12.24 -10.47
CA ASN A 467 -8.89 -12.81 -10.79
C ASN A 467 -9.27 -13.87 -9.73
N ALA A 468 -10.45 -14.49 -9.84
CA ALA A 468 -10.88 -15.53 -8.90
C ALA A 468 -9.99 -16.77 -8.96
N LEU A 469 -9.47 -17.13 -10.15
CA LEU A 469 -8.50 -18.22 -10.29
C LEU A 469 -7.20 -17.94 -9.54
N TRP A 470 -6.71 -16.70 -9.57
CA TRP A 470 -5.56 -16.26 -8.79
C TRP A 470 -5.80 -16.41 -7.29
N ASN A 471 -6.97 -15.99 -6.79
CA ASN A 471 -7.31 -16.13 -5.37
C ASN A 471 -7.39 -17.61 -4.94
N LEU A 472 -7.99 -18.45 -5.78
CA LEU A 472 -8.04 -19.90 -5.55
C LEU A 472 -6.63 -20.52 -5.53
N ALA A 473 -5.75 -20.09 -6.44
CA ALA A 473 -4.35 -20.49 -6.47
C ALA A 473 -3.58 -20.03 -5.22
N ALA A 474 -3.83 -18.80 -4.75
CA ALA A 474 -3.23 -18.27 -3.53
C ALA A 474 -3.66 -19.03 -2.28
N GLY A 475 -4.92 -19.51 -2.25
CA GLY A 475 -5.45 -20.36 -1.19
C GLY A 475 -5.26 -21.86 -1.41
N ALA A 476 -4.45 -22.28 -2.38
CA ALA A 476 -4.25 -23.70 -2.73
C ALA A 476 -3.55 -24.53 -1.64
N VAL A 477 -3.19 -23.92 -0.51
CA VAL A 477 -2.91 -24.61 0.75
C VAL A 477 -4.08 -25.56 1.09
N HIS A 478 -5.32 -25.11 0.82
CA HIS A 478 -6.53 -25.93 0.81
C HIS A 478 -6.83 -26.42 -0.60
N SER A 479 -6.05 -27.37 -1.09
CA SER A 479 -6.16 -27.85 -2.48
C SER A 479 -7.56 -28.23 -2.92
N GLU A 480 -8.47 -28.64 -2.02
CA GLU A 480 -9.85 -29.00 -2.35
C GLU A 480 -10.54 -27.91 -3.20
N ALA A 481 -10.48 -26.63 -2.80
CA ALA A 481 -11.19 -25.55 -3.51
C ALA A 481 -10.64 -25.34 -4.93
N PHE A 482 -9.31 -25.27 -5.07
CA PHE A 482 -8.68 -25.11 -6.38
C PHE A 482 -8.90 -26.35 -7.25
N LEU A 483 -8.67 -27.56 -6.71
CA LEU A 483 -8.79 -28.82 -7.44
C LEU A 483 -10.22 -29.09 -7.90
N MET A 484 -11.24 -28.76 -7.10
CA MET A 484 -12.63 -28.88 -7.53
C MET A 484 -12.94 -27.99 -8.74
N VAL A 485 -12.48 -26.74 -8.72
CA VAL A 485 -12.64 -25.81 -9.85
C VAL A 485 -11.86 -26.32 -11.07
N TRP A 486 -10.61 -26.75 -10.84
CA TRP A 486 -9.73 -27.25 -11.88
C TRP A 486 -10.31 -28.50 -12.56
N GLN A 487 -10.76 -29.50 -11.81
CA GLN A 487 -11.33 -30.74 -12.36
C GLN A 487 -12.51 -30.43 -13.30
N MET A 488 -13.34 -29.46 -12.95
CA MET A 488 -14.52 -29.10 -13.74
C MET A 488 -14.20 -28.21 -14.94
N LEU A 489 -13.26 -27.27 -14.80
CA LEU A 489 -13.07 -26.18 -15.75
C LEU A 489 -11.69 -26.14 -16.41
N HIS A 490 -10.79 -27.08 -16.13
CA HIS A 490 -9.43 -27.05 -16.68
C HIS A 490 -9.41 -26.91 -18.21
N ASP A 491 -10.35 -27.50 -18.94
CA ASP A 491 -10.48 -27.39 -20.41
C ASP A 491 -10.89 -26.00 -20.92
N GLN A 492 -11.46 -25.18 -20.05
CA GLN A 492 -11.90 -23.83 -20.37
C GLN A 492 -10.90 -22.76 -19.88
N ILE A 493 -9.97 -23.11 -18.99
CA ILE A 493 -8.96 -22.18 -18.46
C ILE A 493 -7.81 -22.06 -19.48
N PRO A 494 -7.61 -20.89 -20.12
CA PRO A 494 -6.49 -20.69 -21.02
C PRO A 494 -5.19 -20.51 -20.22
N LEU A 495 -4.05 -20.90 -20.80
CA LEU A 495 -2.74 -20.76 -20.18
C LEU A 495 -2.43 -19.29 -19.84
N GLU A 496 -2.84 -18.37 -20.72
CA GLU A 496 -2.64 -16.93 -20.56
C GLU A 496 -3.27 -16.42 -19.26
N ALA A 497 -4.41 -16.97 -18.83
CA ALA A 497 -5.05 -16.59 -17.58
C ALA A 497 -4.27 -17.04 -16.34
N LEU A 498 -3.56 -18.17 -16.41
CA LEU A 498 -2.70 -18.65 -15.33
C LEU A 498 -1.40 -17.84 -15.22
N LEU A 499 -0.90 -17.38 -16.37
CA LEU A 499 0.36 -16.64 -16.48
C LEU A 499 0.19 -15.13 -16.31
N LYS A 500 -1.04 -14.61 -16.39
CA LYS A 500 -1.31 -13.18 -16.22
C LYS A 500 -0.85 -12.69 -14.85
N GLU A 501 -0.05 -11.63 -14.88
CA GLU A 501 0.55 -11.04 -13.68
C GLU A 501 -0.38 -10.00 -13.07
N SER A 502 -0.38 -9.92 -11.74
CA SER A 502 -0.92 -8.76 -11.04
C SER A 502 -0.06 -7.54 -11.37
N GLU A 503 -0.70 -6.43 -11.72
CA GLU A 503 -0.01 -5.23 -12.22
C GLU A 503 0.39 -4.26 -11.10
N GLN A 504 -0.26 -4.35 -9.93
CA GLN A 504 -0.15 -3.34 -8.87
C GLN A 504 0.00 -3.95 -7.46
N GLY A 505 0.53 -3.12 -6.56
CA GLY A 505 0.60 -3.38 -5.12
C GLY A 505 1.53 -4.54 -4.73
N PHE A 506 1.28 -5.12 -3.55
CA PHE A 506 2.08 -6.21 -2.98
C PHE A 506 2.14 -7.49 -3.82
N ASN A 507 1.33 -7.58 -4.88
CA ASN A 507 1.26 -8.73 -5.77
C ASN A 507 1.86 -8.46 -7.16
N ALA A 508 2.41 -7.27 -7.41
CA ALA A 508 3.07 -6.93 -8.67
C ALA A 508 4.07 -8.02 -9.11
N GLY A 509 3.91 -8.52 -10.34
CA GLY A 509 4.75 -9.58 -10.93
C GLY A 509 4.40 -11.01 -10.51
N LYS A 510 3.40 -11.24 -9.66
CA LYS A 510 2.91 -12.58 -9.29
C LYS A 510 1.75 -12.99 -10.19
N ASN A 511 1.73 -14.26 -10.59
CA ASN A 511 0.63 -14.88 -11.34
C ASN A 511 0.08 -16.12 -10.59
N SER A 512 -0.92 -16.80 -11.15
CA SER A 512 -1.53 -17.97 -10.49
C SER A 512 -0.52 -19.11 -10.30
N LEU A 513 0.40 -19.30 -11.25
CA LEU A 513 1.45 -20.33 -11.16
C LEU A 513 2.40 -20.07 -9.99
N PHE A 514 2.79 -18.80 -9.77
CA PHE A 514 3.58 -18.38 -8.61
C PHE A 514 2.87 -18.71 -7.30
N CYS A 515 1.57 -18.42 -7.20
CA CYS A 515 0.77 -18.72 -6.02
C CYS A 515 0.68 -20.22 -5.74
N LEU A 516 0.45 -21.03 -6.79
CA LEU A 516 0.44 -22.49 -6.67
C LEU A 516 1.78 -23.04 -6.20
N ALA A 517 2.90 -22.51 -6.71
CA ALA A 517 4.24 -22.89 -6.24
C ALA A 517 4.46 -22.51 -4.76
N GLY A 518 3.90 -21.39 -4.33
CA GLY A 518 3.91 -20.97 -2.93
C GLY A 518 3.21 -21.98 -2.00
N ALA A 519 2.05 -22.52 -2.42
CA ALA A 519 1.31 -23.51 -1.64
C ALA A 519 2.09 -24.82 -1.41
N ILE A 520 3.04 -25.17 -2.30
CA ILE A 520 3.87 -26.38 -2.18
C ILE A 520 4.75 -26.34 -0.93
N SER A 521 5.21 -25.13 -0.54
CA SER A 521 5.98 -24.93 0.69
C SER A 521 5.21 -25.30 1.96
N GLN A 522 3.88 -25.40 1.86
CA GLN A 522 2.96 -25.85 2.92
C GLN A 522 2.52 -27.31 2.73
N ASN A 523 3.32 -28.11 2.02
CA ASN A 523 3.08 -29.52 1.70
C ASN A 523 1.88 -29.80 0.77
N ASN A 524 1.43 -28.81 0.00
CA ASN A 524 0.37 -29.02 -0.98
C ASN A 524 0.87 -28.89 -2.42
N SER A 525 1.29 -30.02 -3.01
CA SER A 525 1.81 -30.07 -4.40
C SER A 525 0.76 -30.43 -5.45
N GLU A 526 -0.40 -30.97 -5.04
CA GLU A 526 -1.38 -31.57 -5.95
C GLU A 526 -1.93 -30.55 -6.97
N ALA A 527 -2.31 -29.36 -6.49
CA ALA A 527 -2.85 -28.30 -7.32
C ALA A 527 -1.84 -27.83 -8.40
N PHE A 528 -0.58 -27.63 -8.00
CA PHE A 528 0.48 -27.26 -8.94
C PHE A 528 0.74 -28.37 -9.95
N LEU A 529 0.84 -29.63 -9.49
CA LEU A 529 1.12 -30.77 -10.37
C LEU A 529 -0.01 -31.02 -11.37
N ALA A 530 -1.27 -30.81 -10.99
CA ALA A 530 -2.41 -30.91 -11.91
C ALA A 530 -2.33 -29.86 -13.04
N VAL A 531 -1.94 -28.63 -12.70
CA VAL A 531 -1.70 -27.56 -13.68
C VAL A 531 -0.51 -27.88 -14.57
N TRP A 532 0.58 -28.34 -13.97
CA TRP A 532 1.81 -28.71 -14.69
C TRP A 532 1.59 -29.90 -15.62
N GLN A 533 0.78 -30.89 -15.24
CA GLN A 533 0.47 -32.02 -16.11
C GLN A 533 -0.23 -31.59 -17.40
N LYS A 534 -1.10 -30.56 -17.32
CA LYS A 534 -1.81 -30.02 -18.48
C LYS A 534 -0.96 -29.09 -19.33
N PHE A 535 -0.35 -28.09 -18.70
CA PHE A 535 0.31 -26.97 -19.41
C PHE A 535 1.83 -26.99 -19.33
N GLY A 536 2.43 -27.97 -18.65
CA GLY A 536 3.86 -28.01 -18.34
C GLY A 536 4.79 -28.12 -19.56
N LYS A 537 4.27 -28.33 -20.77
CA LYS A 537 5.05 -28.20 -22.02
C LYS A 537 4.97 -26.80 -22.63
N ASP A 538 3.90 -26.06 -22.35
CA ASP A 538 3.58 -24.78 -22.97
C ASP A 538 4.01 -23.58 -22.10
N ILE A 539 4.15 -23.78 -20.78
CA ILE A 539 4.61 -22.71 -19.85
C ILE A 539 6.03 -22.25 -20.21
N PRO A 540 6.28 -21.00 -20.63
CA PRO A 540 7.64 -20.57 -20.99
C PRO A 540 8.57 -20.50 -19.76
N VAL A 541 9.85 -20.84 -19.94
CA VAL A 541 10.84 -20.77 -18.84
C VAL A 541 10.93 -19.37 -18.24
N LYS A 542 10.77 -18.32 -19.05
CA LYS A 542 10.69 -16.94 -18.57
C LYS A 542 9.59 -16.71 -17.54
N ALA A 543 8.44 -17.40 -17.62
CA ALA A 543 7.38 -17.28 -16.63
C ALA A 543 7.75 -17.95 -15.29
N LEU A 544 8.56 -19.01 -15.32
CA LEU A 544 9.07 -19.66 -14.10
C LEU A 544 10.15 -18.82 -13.41
N LEU A 545 10.92 -18.07 -14.19
CA LEU A 545 11.99 -17.18 -13.74
C LEU A 545 11.52 -15.77 -13.40
N ARG A 546 10.28 -15.41 -13.72
CA ARG A 546 9.70 -14.10 -13.41
C ARG A 546 9.67 -13.91 -11.90
N GLU A 547 10.24 -12.79 -11.45
CA GLU A 547 10.32 -12.42 -10.04
C GLU A 547 9.15 -11.53 -9.63
N ALA A 548 8.67 -11.69 -8.39
CA ALA A 548 7.78 -10.71 -7.80
C ALA A 548 8.49 -9.36 -7.67
N GLU A 549 7.80 -8.29 -8.06
CA GLU A 549 8.40 -6.96 -8.18
C GLU A 549 8.33 -6.16 -6.87
N GLN A 550 7.36 -6.49 -6.01
CA GLN A 550 7.05 -5.74 -4.79
C GLN A 550 6.72 -6.64 -3.60
N GLY A 551 6.71 -6.04 -2.41
CA GLY A 551 6.30 -6.69 -1.17
C GLY A 551 7.37 -7.61 -0.55
N PRO A 552 6.98 -8.44 0.44
CA PRO A 552 7.92 -9.29 1.17
C PRO A 552 8.52 -10.41 0.32
N MET A 553 7.98 -10.67 -0.86
CA MET A 553 8.44 -11.69 -1.81
C MET A 553 9.29 -11.11 -2.94
N LYS A 554 9.71 -9.84 -2.87
CA LYS A 554 10.46 -9.19 -3.95
C LYS A 554 11.74 -9.98 -4.31
N GLY A 555 11.92 -10.25 -5.60
CA GLY A 555 13.04 -11.03 -6.12
C GLY A 555 12.87 -12.55 -6.02
N ILE A 556 11.73 -13.05 -5.54
CA ILE A 556 11.41 -14.47 -5.52
C ILE A 556 10.68 -14.83 -6.82
N SER A 557 11.08 -15.93 -7.46
CA SER A 557 10.44 -16.49 -8.67
C SER A 557 9.69 -17.79 -8.38
N THR A 558 8.89 -18.26 -9.34
CA THR A 558 8.22 -19.56 -9.23
C THR A 558 9.23 -20.70 -9.05
N LEU A 559 10.31 -20.70 -9.84
CA LEU A 559 11.38 -21.70 -9.70
C LEU A 559 12.03 -21.68 -8.31
N TRP A 560 12.23 -20.47 -7.76
CA TRP A 560 12.76 -20.31 -6.40
C TRP A 560 11.84 -20.94 -5.36
N LEU A 561 10.52 -20.74 -5.47
CA LEU A 561 9.54 -21.34 -4.56
C LEU A 561 9.55 -22.87 -4.63
N LEU A 562 9.68 -23.43 -5.85
CA LEU A 562 9.79 -24.88 -6.05
C LEU A 562 11.07 -25.45 -5.42
N ALA A 563 12.20 -24.75 -5.55
CA ALA A 563 13.45 -25.14 -4.91
C ALA A 563 13.36 -25.07 -3.38
N GLY A 564 12.76 -24.01 -2.84
CA GLY A 564 12.49 -23.89 -1.40
C GLY A 564 11.58 -25.01 -0.87
N ALA A 565 10.52 -25.36 -1.61
CA ALA A 565 9.64 -26.47 -1.26
C ALA A 565 10.36 -27.83 -1.33
N ALA A 566 11.22 -28.05 -2.34
CA ALA A 566 12.06 -29.22 -2.43
C ALA A 566 13.03 -29.34 -1.25
N ALA A 567 13.56 -28.21 -0.77
CA ALA A 567 14.38 -28.14 0.44
C ALA A 567 13.63 -28.51 1.72
N ASN A 568 12.32 -28.31 1.73
CA ASN A 568 11.42 -28.69 2.82
C ASN A 568 10.81 -30.10 2.62
N ASN A 569 11.51 -31.00 1.91
CA ASN A 569 11.10 -32.38 1.63
C ASN A 569 9.89 -32.57 0.68
N ASN A 570 9.56 -31.58 -0.15
CA ASN A 570 8.52 -31.72 -1.18
C ASN A 570 9.08 -31.51 -2.60
N PRO A 571 9.92 -32.43 -3.12
CA PRO A 571 10.63 -32.22 -4.38
C PRO A 571 9.81 -32.54 -5.63
N ALA A 572 8.62 -33.14 -5.50
CA ALA A 572 7.88 -33.70 -6.64
C ALA A 572 7.60 -32.67 -7.75
N ALA A 573 7.16 -31.46 -7.37
CA ALA A 573 6.88 -30.39 -8.30
C ALA A 573 8.15 -29.83 -8.96
N LEU A 574 9.23 -29.65 -8.18
CA LEU A 574 10.51 -29.23 -8.73
C LEU A 574 11.02 -30.25 -9.76
N LEU A 575 10.99 -31.55 -9.46
CA LEU A 575 11.46 -32.60 -10.36
C LEU A 575 10.67 -32.62 -11.68
N ALA A 576 9.34 -32.49 -11.58
CA ALA A 576 8.48 -32.43 -12.76
C ALA A 576 8.79 -31.22 -13.65
N VAL A 577 9.14 -30.08 -13.04
CA VAL A 577 9.56 -28.87 -13.76
C VAL A 577 10.97 -29.04 -14.33
N TRP A 578 11.90 -29.52 -13.52
CA TRP A 578 13.34 -29.60 -13.82
C TRP A 578 13.62 -30.39 -15.08
N GLU A 579 12.99 -31.56 -15.26
CA GLU A 579 13.19 -32.39 -16.46
C GLU A 579 12.91 -31.65 -17.77
N ARG A 580 11.96 -30.71 -17.74
CA ARG A 580 11.58 -29.91 -18.89
C ARG A 580 12.49 -28.69 -19.07
N VAL A 581 12.83 -28.00 -17.99
CA VAL A 581 13.51 -26.68 -18.07
C VAL A 581 15.03 -26.75 -17.99
N LYS A 582 15.62 -27.90 -17.60
CA LYS A 582 17.06 -27.99 -17.31
C LYS A 582 17.97 -27.57 -18.46
N LYS A 583 17.55 -27.70 -19.72
CA LYS A 583 18.35 -27.27 -20.88
C LYS A 583 18.29 -25.76 -21.18
N GLU A 584 17.35 -25.05 -20.58
CA GLU A 584 17.06 -23.64 -20.85
C GLU A 584 17.48 -22.71 -19.70
N ILE A 585 17.75 -23.26 -18.52
CA ILE A 585 18.20 -22.52 -17.34
C ILE A 585 19.72 -22.44 -17.32
N ASN A 586 20.27 -21.27 -17.01
CA ASN A 586 21.71 -21.05 -16.83
C ASN A 586 22.05 -20.78 -15.35
N LEU A 587 23.35 -20.63 -15.03
CA LEU A 587 23.80 -20.39 -13.66
C LEU A 587 23.27 -19.08 -13.08
N ALA A 588 23.23 -18.00 -13.88
CA ALA A 588 22.77 -16.71 -13.39
C ALA A 588 21.31 -16.78 -12.93
N ASP A 589 20.49 -17.61 -13.57
CA ASP A 589 19.11 -17.86 -13.15
C ASP A 589 19.02 -18.64 -11.82
N LEU A 590 19.96 -19.56 -11.56
CA LEU A 590 20.02 -20.30 -10.30
C LEU A 590 20.61 -19.49 -9.14
N LEU A 591 21.47 -18.51 -9.44
CA LEU A 591 22.11 -17.61 -8.46
C LEU A 591 21.28 -16.34 -8.17
N LYS A 592 20.09 -16.20 -8.77
CA LYS A 592 19.17 -15.10 -8.41
C LYS A 592 18.70 -15.28 -6.97
N ALA A 593 19.19 -14.39 -6.10
CA ALA A 593 18.82 -14.35 -4.70
C ALA A 593 17.57 -13.49 -4.47
N ALA A 594 16.77 -13.86 -3.47
CA ALA A 594 15.68 -13.02 -3.02
C ALA A 594 16.21 -11.65 -2.53
N GLN A 595 15.48 -10.58 -2.85
CA GLN A 595 15.91 -9.21 -2.60
C GLN A 595 15.28 -8.60 -1.33
N ALA A 596 14.27 -9.26 -0.75
CA ALA A 596 13.57 -8.80 0.45
C ALA A 596 13.12 -9.96 1.36
N GLY A 597 12.70 -9.62 2.58
CA GLY A 597 12.12 -10.54 3.55
C GLY A 597 13.14 -11.37 4.35
N SER A 598 12.67 -12.44 5.01
CA SER A 598 13.52 -13.36 5.79
C SER A 598 14.43 -14.24 4.93
N SER A 599 14.31 -14.15 3.61
CA SER A 599 15.03 -14.97 2.65
C SER A 599 16.08 -14.20 1.84
N VAL A 600 16.36 -12.94 2.20
CA VAL A 600 17.38 -12.11 1.53
C VAL A 600 18.70 -12.88 1.42
N GLY A 601 19.28 -12.88 0.21
CA GLY A 601 20.55 -13.55 -0.06
C GLY A 601 20.44 -15.06 -0.30
N LYS A 602 19.26 -15.68 -0.16
CA LYS A 602 19.05 -17.08 -0.56
C LYS A 602 18.67 -17.15 -2.03
N ASP A 603 19.45 -17.87 -2.81
CA ASP A 603 19.20 -18.17 -4.22
C ASP A 603 18.62 -19.58 -4.43
N VAL A 604 18.26 -19.90 -5.68
CA VAL A 604 17.67 -21.20 -6.05
C VAL A 604 18.66 -22.32 -5.75
N LEU A 605 19.93 -22.15 -6.12
CA LEU A 605 20.98 -23.15 -5.92
C LEU A 605 21.20 -23.45 -4.44
N GLY A 606 21.23 -22.43 -3.59
CA GLY A 606 21.35 -22.52 -2.15
C GLY A 606 20.21 -23.34 -1.53
N TRP A 607 18.97 -23.16 -2.00
CA TRP A 607 17.86 -24.02 -1.57
C TRP A 607 18.03 -25.47 -2.00
N LEU A 608 18.45 -25.72 -3.24
CA LEU A 608 18.66 -27.08 -3.74
C LEU A 608 19.75 -27.81 -2.94
N ILE A 609 20.85 -27.10 -2.66
CA ILE A 609 21.96 -27.60 -1.83
C ILE A 609 21.48 -27.85 -0.41
N GLN A 610 20.78 -26.88 0.20
CA GLN A 610 20.21 -27.01 1.53
C GLN A 610 19.30 -28.24 1.62
N GLY A 611 18.44 -28.47 0.63
CA GLY A 611 17.56 -29.64 0.54
C GLY A 611 18.26 -30.98 0.32
N ALA A 612 19.48 -30.97 -0.20
CA ALA A 612 20.31 -32.16 -0.35
C ALA A 612 21.17 -32.44 0.89
N LEU A 613 21.48 -31.41 1.69
CA LEU A 613 22.34 -31.51 2.89
C LEU A 613 21.56 -31.63 4.21
N LEU A 614 20.48 -30.88 4.36
CA LEU A 614 19.63 -30.96 5.54
C LEU A 614 18.77 -32.22 5.46
N HIS A 615 19.21 -33.27 6.17
CA HIS A 615 18.42 -33.97 7.21
C HIS A 615 18.69 -35.48 7.28
N TYR A 616 19.47 -35.86 8.30
CA TYR A 616 19.11 -36.94 9.22
C TYR A 616 18.50 -36.28 10.47
N PRO A 617 17.17 -36.14 10.59
CA PRO A 617 16.58 -35.77 11.87
C PRO A 617 16.78 -36.96 12.79
N LEU A 618 17.67 -36.83 13.79
CA LEU A 618 17.99 -37.87 14.77
C LEU A 618 16.74 -38.43 15.49
N ASN A 619 15.62 -37.69 15.45
CA ASN A 619 14.35 -38.02 16.13
C ASN A 619 13.19 -38.41 15.20
N SER A 620 13.43 -38.65 13.90
CA SER A 620 12.36 -39.09 12.98
C SER A 620 12.16 -40.61 13.01
N THR A 621 10.92 -41.07 12.80
CA THR A 621 10.61 -42.51 12.72
C THR A 621 11.32 -43.17 11.53
N VAL A 622 11.58 -44.48 11.61
CA VAL A 622 12.29 -45.24 10.55
C VAL A 622 11.63 -45.05 9.17
N ASP A 623 10.30 -45.02 9.12
CA ASP A 623 9.55 -44.83 7.88
C ASP A 623 9.73 -43.42 7.29
N GLN A 624 9.69 -42.38 8.12
CA GLN A 624 9.96 -41.00 7.69
C GLN A 624 11.39 -40.82 7.18
N GLN A 625 12.38 -41.49 7.79
CA GLN A 625 13.77 -41.43 7.33
C GLN A 625 13.94 -41.99 5.93
N SER A 626 13.20 -43.04 5.55
CA SER A 626 13.31 -43.63 4.21
C SER A 626 12.85 -42.66 3.11
N VAL A 627 11.72 -41.98 3.32
CA VAL A 627 11.15 -40.99 2.39
C VAL A 627 12.06 -39.76 2.30
N ILE A 628 12.56 -39.27 3.43
CA ILE A 628 13.49 -38.12 3.47
C ILE A 628 14.77 -38.44 2.69
N ARG A 629 15.37 -39.63 2.89
CA ARG A 629 16.58 -40.04 2.16
C ARG A 629 16.36 -40.12 0.66
N GLU A 630 15.21 -40.64 0.23
CA GLU A 630 14.88 -40.72 -1.19
C GLU A 630 14.66 -39.34 -1.81
N ASN A 631 14.01 -38.42 -1.10
CA ASN A 631 13.85 -37.04 -1.55
C ASN A 631 15.19 -36.30 -1.62
N ALA A 632 16.07 -36.46 -0.62
CA ALA A 632 17.41 -35.90 -0.63
C ALA A 632 18.24 -36.42 -1.81
N ARG A 633 18.13 -37.71 -2.15
CA ARG A 633 18.79 -38.28 -3.34
C ARG A 633 18.29 -37.65 -4.64
N LYS A 634 16.98 -37.43 -4.76
CA LYS A 634 16.39 -36.78 -5.94
C LYS A 634 16.82 -35.31 -6.05
N ASN A 635 16.84 -34.57 -4.94
CA ASN A 635 17.38 -33.21 -4.90
C ASN A 635 18.87 -33.19 -5.26
N LEU A 636 19.66 -34.13 -4.74
CA LEU A 636 21.07 -34.28 -5.07
C LEU A 636 21.29 -34.55 -6.56
N LEU A 637 20.40 -35.33 -7.20
CA LEU A 637 20.45 -35.55 -8.64
C LEU A 637 20.20 -34.25 -9.41
N VAL A 638 19.18 -33.47 -9.03
CA VAL A 638 18.92 -32.14 -9.62
C VAL A 638 20.13 -31.21 -9.44
N VAL A 639 20.71 -31.18 -8.24
CA VAL A 639 21.93 -30.39 -7.98
C VAL A 639 23.09 -30.88 -8.84
N LYS A 640 23.32 -32.19 -8.95
CA LYS A 640 24.37 -32.75 -9.82
C LYS A 640 24.15 -32.42 -11.28
N GLU A 641 22.93 -32.53 -11.78
CA GLU A 641 22.60 -32.16 -13.16
C GLU A 641 22.77 -30.66 -13.41
N ALA A 642 22.34 -29.82 -12.47
CA ALA A 642 22.59 -28.39 -12.51
C ALA A 642 24.10 -28.13 -12.54
N LEU A 643 24.86 -28.66 -11.58
CA LEU A 643 26.30 -28.45 -11.47
C LEU A 643 27.09 -29.00 -12.67
N THR A 644 26.67 -30.11 -13.29
CA THR A 644 27.33 -30.68 -14.48
C THR A 644 27.07 -29.89 -15.75
N GLN A 645 25.91 -29.25 -15.88
CA GLN A 645 25.67 -28.27 -16.93
C GLN A 645 26.45 -26.97 -16.70
N LEU A 646 26.95 -26.76 -15.47
CA LEU A 646 27.56 -25.54 -14.98
C LEU A 646 29.02 -25.72 -14.61
N SER A 647 29.65 -26.85 -14.97
CA SER A 647 30.98 -27.28 -14.52
C SER A 647 32.14 -26.39 -15.01
N GLY A 648 31.88 -25.15 -15.40
CA GLY A 648 32.87 -24.12 -15.71
C GLY A 648 32.68 -22.75 -15.04
N VAL A 649 31.59 -22.54 -14.30
CA VAL A 649 31.12 -21.17 -13.99
C VAL A 649 30.91 -20.92 -12.48
N LEU A 650 31.29 -21.85 -11.59
CA LEU A 650 31.08 -21.66 -10.15
C LEU A 650 31.97 -20.54 -9.59
N PRO A 651 31.40 -19.48 -8.97
CA PRO A 651 32.16 -18.39 -8.39
C PRO A 651 33.01 -18.88 -7.21
N ALA A 652 34.21 -18.31 -7.05
CA ALA A 652 35.19 -18.72 -6.03
C ALA A 652 34.64 -18.59 -4.61
N GLU A 653 33.73 -17.64 -4.39
CA GLU A 653 33.04 -17.38 -3.12
C GLU A 653 32.09 -18.52 -2.73
N ALA A 654 31.44 -19.16 -3.71
CA ALA A 654 30.57 -20.32 -3.48
C ALA A 654 31.36 -21.60 -3.19
N LEU A 655 32.68 -21.58 -3.42
CA LEU A 655 33.59 -22.74 -3.29
C LEU A 655 34.56 -22.60 -2.12
N GLN A 656 34.34 -21.65 -1.20
CA GLN A 656 35.13 -21.52 0.03
C GLN A 656 35.08 -22.84 0.83
N PRO A 657 36.19 -23.23 1.48
CA PRO A 657 36.20 -24.36 2.41
C PRO A 657 35.06 -24.24 3.42
N ASP A 658 34.34 -25.34 3.65
CA ASP A 658 33.21 -25.44 4.59
C ASP A 658 31.93 -24.68 4.19
N SER A 659 31.85 -24.16 2.96
CA SER A 659 30.58 -23.74 2.38
C SER A 659 29.62 -24.94 2.21
N GLN A 660 28.31 -24.67 2.13
CA GLN A 660 27.33 -25.71 1.87
C GLN A 660 27.59 -26.41 0.52
N LEU A 661 27.96 -25.65 -0.52
CA LEU A 661 28.32 -26.22 -1.82
C LEU A 661 29.58 -27.09 -1.74
N ASP A 662 30.63 -26.67 -1.03
CA ASP A 662 31.84 -27.48 -0.80
C ASP A 662 31.51 -28.80 -0.07
N SER A 663 30.67 -28.73 0.98
CA SER A 663 30.18 -29.91 1.70
C SER A 663 29.41 -30.87 0.78
N LEU A 664 28.58 -30.34 -0.12
CA LEU A 664 27.82 -31.13 -1.07
C LEU A 664 28.72 -31.75 -2.14
N LEU A 665 29.70 -31.02 -2.67
CA LEU A 665 30.68 -31.53 -3.63
C LEU A 665 31.49 -32.69 -3.04
N ARG A 666 31.88 -32.59 -1.76
CA ARG A 666 32.52 -33.68 -1.00
C ARG A 666 31.59 -34.91 -0.85
N LEU A 667 30.32 -34.70 -0.48
CA LEU A 667 29.33 -35.78 -0.28
C LEU A 667 28.89 -36.45 -1.60
N ALA A 668 28.77 -35.68 -2.67
CA ALA A 668 28.29 -36.11 -3.98
C ALA A 668 29.22 -37.08 -4.71
N SER A 669 30.43 -37.30 -4.17
CA SER A 669 31.45 -38.15 -4.78
C SER A 669 31.79 -37.71 -6.21
N LEU A 670 32.27 -36.47 -6.35
CA LEU A 670 33.20 -36.09 -7.43
C LEU A 670 34.65 -36.18 -6.88
N PRO A 671 35.13 -37.35 -6.38
CA PRO A 671 36.44 -37.43 -5.73
C PRO A 671 37.53 -36.97 -6.68
N GLY A 672 37.40 -37.24 -7.99
CA GLY A 672 38.36 -36.74 -8.99
C GLY A 672 38.53 -35.22 -8.98
N LEU A 673 37.44 -34.45 -8.90
CA LEU A 673 37.49 -32.99 -8.89
C LEU A 673 37.97 -32.46 -7.54
N THR A 674 37.44 -33.01 -6.44
CA THR A 674 37.80 -32.58 -5.08
C THR A 674 39.26 -32.92 -4.75
N ASP A 675 39.73 -34.12 -5.10
CA ASP A 675 41.10 -34.57 -4.87
C ASP A 675 42.06 -33.78 -5.76
N ALA A 676 41.75 -33.60 -7.06
CA ALA A 676 42.61 -32.83 -7.95
C ALA A 676 42.70 -31.36 -7.52
N ARG A 677 41.59 -30.75 -7.08
CA ARG A 677 41.58 -29.39 -6.51
C ARG A 677 42.35 -29.32 -5.19
N HIS A 678 42.13 -30.26 -4.26
CA HIS A 678 42.83 -30.28 -2.98
C HIS A 678 44.35 -30.43 -3.17
N HIS A 679 44.76 -31.33 -4.07
CA HIS A 679 46.16 -31.48 -4.44
C HIS A 679 46.74 -30.24 -5.13
N PHE A 680 45.94 -29.55 -5.96
CA PHE A 680 46.33 -28.27 -6.52
C PHE A 680 46.52 -27.20 -5.43
N SER A 681 45.57 -27.04 -4.50
CA SER A 681 45.68 -26.09 -3.39
C SER A 681 46.88 -26.40 -2.48
N LEU A 682 47.12 -27.66 -2.13
CA LEU A 682 48.29 -28.06 -1.34
C LEU A 682 49.61 -27.80 -2.07
N ALA A 683 49.65 -28.05 -3.39
CA ALA A 683 50.83 -27.73 -4.19
C ALA A 683 51.06 -26.21 -4.20
N LEU A 684 50.00 -25.42 -4.40
CA LEU A 684 50.06 -23.96 -4.42
C LEU A 684 50.55 -23.41 -3.06
N GLU A 685 50.03 -23.92 -1.94
CA GLU A 685 50.48 -23.56 -0.60
C GLU A 685 51.95 -23.90 -0.34
N ARG A 686 52.43 -25.07 -0.79
CA ARG A 686 53.85 -25.45 -0.68
C ARG A 686 54.75 -24.55 -1.52
N TYR A 687 54.32 -24.23 -2.74
CA TYR A 687 55.03 -23.29 -3.58
C TYR A 687 55.15 -21.91 -2.92
N ASN A 688 54.07 -21.43 -2.26
CA ASN A 688 54.11 -20.17 -1.49
C ASN A 688 55.16 -20.19 -0.36
N GLN A 689 55.35 -21.33 0.28
CA GLN A 689 56.24 -21.45 1.43
C GLN A 689 57.71 -21.63 1.04
N GLU A 690 57.97 -22.35 -0.06
CA GLU A 690 59.31 -22.84 -0.39
C GLU A 690 59.93 -22.14 -1.61
N GLY A 691 59.13 -21.54 -2.50
CA GLY A 691 59.58 -20.67 -3.59
C GLY A 691 60.60 -21.27 -4.58
N ASN A 692 60.65 -22.59 -4.73
CA ASN A 692 61.62 -23.26 -5.61
C ASN A 692 61.00 -23.66 -6.98
N LYS A 693 61.84 -23.82 -8.01
CA LYS A 693 61.42 -24.21 -9.37
C LYS A 693 60.83 -25.61 -9.49
N GLU A 694 61.23 -26.53 -8.61
CA GLU A 694 60.71 -27.92 -8.60
C GLU A 694 59.23 -27.95 -8.14
N ASN A 695 58.86 -27.01 -7.28
CA ASN A 695 57.48 -26.80 -6.83
C ASN A 695 56.64 -26.08 -7.90
N GLU A 696 57.23 -25.25 -8.76
CA GLU A 696 56.54 -24.59 -9.88
C GLU A 696 55.97 -25.61 -10.88
N GLU A 697 56.82 -26.56 -11.32
CA GLU A 697 56.42 -27.63 -12.26
C GLU A 697 55.35 -28.54 -11.65
N ASN A 698 55.47 -28.84 -10.34
CA ASN A 698 54.47 -29.59 -9.60
C ASN A 698 53.13 -28.85 -9.53
N VAL A 699 53.10 -27.56 -9.18
CA VAL A 699 51.86 -26.77 -9.13
C VAL A 699 51.19 -26.70 -10.49
N TRP A 700 51.97 -26.50 -11.56
CA TRP A 700 51.45 -26.47 -12.92
C TRP A 700 50.82 -27.82 -13.34
N GLU A 701 51.49 -28.93 -13.03
CA GLU A 701 50.97 -30.28 -13.27
C GLU A 701 49.67 -30.52 -12.48
N LYS A 702 49.59 -30.06 -11.23
CA LYS A 702 48.36 -30.16 -10.42
C LYS A 702 47.26 -29.25 -10.95
N ALA A 703 47.57 -28.06 -11.44
CA ALA A 703 46.59 -27.17 -12.07
C ALA A 703 45.98 -27.84 -13.31
N LYS A 704 46.81 -28.45 -14.15
CA LYS A 704 46.35 -29.22 -15.32
C LYS A 704 45.49 -30.41 -14.94
N LYS A 705 45.89 -31.20 -13.94
CA LYS A 705 45.08 -32.32 -13.41
C LYS A 705 43.75 -31.85 -12.82
N ALA A 706 43.74 -30.70 -12.15
CA ALA A 706 42.53 -30.09 -11.63
C ALA A 706 41.62 -29.64 -12.78
N LEU A 707 42.17 -29.01 -13.83
CA LEU A 707 41.44 -28.64 -15.04
C LEU A 707 40.82 -29.86 -15.74
N GLU A 708 41.60 -30.93 -15.94
CA GLU A 708 41.13 -32.19 -16.54
C GLU A 708 40.03 -32.87 -15.70
N ALA A 709 40.07 -32.68 -14.38
CA ALA A 709 39.03 -33.13 -13.48
C ALA A 709 37.79 -32.22 -13.45
N GLY A 710 37.81 -31.08 -14.18
CA GLY A 710 36.70 -30.13 -14.31
C GLY A 710 36.86 -28.82 -13.54
N TYR A 711 38.02 -28.53 -12.93
CA TYR A 711 38.28 -27.27 -12.23
C TYR A 711 38.78 -26.21 -13.22
N LEU A 712 37.87 -25.58 -13.96
CA LEU A 712 38.23 -24.64 -15.04
C LEU A 712 38.98 -23.39 -14.57
N ASN A 713 38.94 -23.08 -13.27
CA ASN A 713 39.63 -21.92 -12.69
C ASN A 713 41.04 -22.25 -12.18
N ALA A 714 41.52 -23.50 -12.32
CA ALA A 714 42.85 -23.90 -11.84
C ALA A 714 43.95 -22.95 -12.32
N PHE A 715 43.94 -22.63 -13.61
CA PHE A 715 44.92 -21.73 -14.22
C PHE A 715 44.68 -20.24 -13.94
N TYR A 716 43.45 -19.86 -13.62
CA TYR A 716 43.14 -18.51 -13.16
C TYR A 716 43.70 -18.27 -11.75
N ASP A 717 43.47 -19.20 -10.84
CA ASP A 717 43.99 -19.11 -9.47
C ASP A 717 45.52 -19.14 -9.46
N LEU A 718 46.11 -20.03 -10.28
CA LEU A 718 47.55 -20.09 -10.46
C LEU A 718 48.11 -18.78 -11.01
N GLY A 719 47.46 -18.19 -12.01
CA GLY A 719 47.89 -16.90 -12.56
C GLY A 719 47.81 -15.76 -11.55
N ASN A 720 46.69 -15.63 -10.81
CA ASN A 720 46.54 -14.66 -9.72
C ASN A 720 47.66 -14.82 -8.69
N HIS A 721 47.99 -16.06 -8.35
CA HIS A 721 49.06 -16.37 -7.41
C HIS A 721 50.42 -15.85 -7.91
N TYR A 722 50.81 -16.18 -9.15
CA TYR A 722 52.05 -15.67 -9.74
C TYR A 722 52.09 -14.14 -9.78
N PHE A 723 50.99 -13.46 -10.11
CA PHE A 723 50.93 -12.00 -10.06
C PHE A 723 51.13 -11.46 -8.63
N ALA A 724 50.58 -12.13 -7.62
CA ALA A 724 50.72 -11.71 -6.22
C ALA A 724 52.16 -11.78 -5.71
N ILE A 725 52.97 -12.71 -6.23
CA ILE A 725 54.40 -12.83 -5.91
C ILE A 725 55.32 -12.06 -6.87
N GLY A 726 54.74 -11.32 -7.81
CA GLY A 726 55.49 -10.50 -8.78
C GLY A 726 56.03 -11.25 -10.00
N GLU A 727 55.63 -12.52 -10.20
CA GLU A 727 56.01 -13.32 -11.36
C GLU A 727 55.05 -13.08 -12.54
N ILE A 728 55.18 -11.90 -13.15
CA ILE A 728 54.25 -11.41 -14.18
C ILE A 728 54.17 -12.35 -15.40
N GLU A 729 55.30 -12.89 -15.86
CA GLU A 729 55.33 -13.78 -17.04
C GLU A 729 54.70 -15.15 -16.76
N SER A 730 55.00 -15.75 -15.60
CA SER A 730 54.38 -17.00 -15.14
C SER A 730 52.87 -16.81 -14.96
N GLY A 731 52.45 -15.66 -14.43
CA GLY A 731 51.05 -15.28 -14.30
C GLY A 731 50.33 -15.18 -15.65
N CYS A 732 50.98 -14.56 -16.64
CA CYS A 732 50.43 -14.48 -18.01
C CYS A 732 50.38 -15.85 -18.70
N ALA A 733 51.40 -16.69 -18.51
CA ALA A 733 51.42 -18.04 -19.06
C ALA A 733 50.27 -18.88 -18.48
N ALA A 734 50.06 -18.83 -17.17
CA ALA A 734 48.94 -19.53 -16.53
C ALA A 734 47.60 -19.00 -17.05
N TYR A 735 47.44 -17.68 -17.13
CA TYR A 735 46.24 -17.06 -17.71
C TYR A 735 45.93 -17.47 -19.15
N ALA A 736 46.95 -17.73 -19.98
CA ALA A 736 46.75 -18.17 -21.35
C ALA A 736 46.12 -19.58 -21.44
N GLU A 737 46.30 -20.41 -20.42
CA GLU A 737 45.74 -21.76 -20.29
C GLU A 737 44.32 -21.77 -19.69
N VAL A 738 43.77 -20.61 -19.31
CA VAL A 738 42.38 -20.51 -18.83
C VAL A 738 41.44 -20.84 -19.99
N PRO A 739 40.57 -21.86 -19.85
CA PRO A 739 39.73 -22.33 -20.95
C PRO A 739 38.57 -21.36 -21.21
N ALA A 740 38.03 -21.37 -22.44
CA ALA A 740 37.06 -20.38 -22.91
C ALA A 740 35.71 -20.39 -22.16
N ASP A 741 35.41 -21.51 -21.52
CA ASP A 741 34.23 -21.77 -20.69
C ASP A 741 34.42 -21.41 -19.20
N SER A 742 35.61 -20.91 -18.80
CA SER A 742 35.80 -20.29 -17.48
C SER A 742 35.11 -18.92 -17.41
N TRP A 743 34.43 -18.64 -16.30
CA TRP A 743 33.81 -17.32 -16.06
C TRP A 743 34.80 -16.16 -15.95
N HIS A 744 36.07 -16.46 -15.65
CA HIS A 744 37.15 -15.48 -15.64
C HIS A 744 37.74 -15.22 -17.02
N TYR A 745 37.43 -16.04 -18.03
CA TYR A 745 38.07 -15.97 -19.35
C TYR A 745 38.04 -14.56 -19.94
N GLY A 746 36.88 -13.90 -19.97
CA GLY A 746 36.77 -12.54 -20.49
C GLY A 746 37.65 -11.52 -19.74
N ARG A 747 37.77 -11.64 -18.41
CA ARG A 747 38.61 -10.78 -17.56
C ARG A 747 40.09 -11.07 -17.78
N VAL A 748 40.44 -12.35 -17.85
CA VAL A 748 41.82 -12.83 -18.07
C VAL A 748 42.32 -12.40 -19.43
N MET A 749 41.52 -12.58 -20.47
CA MET A 749 41.84 -12.13 -21.83
C MET A 749 42.02 -10.60 -21.90
N ALA A 750 41.28 -9.83 -21.10
CA ALA A 750 41.47 -8.39 -21.00
C ALA A 750 42.80 -8.04 -20.31
N GLN A 751 43.18 -8.75 -19.24
CA GLN A 751 44.45 -8.56 -18.54
C GLN A 751 45.65 -8.96 -19.40
N LEU A 752 45.57 -10.07 -20.13
CA LEU A 752 46.58 -10.47 -21.12
C LEU A 752 46.69 -9.48 -22.28
N GLY A 753 45.54 -8.97 -22.74
CA GLY A 753 45.46 -7.90 -23.73
C GLY A 753 46.19 -6.64 -23.26
N ALA A 754 45.93 -6.21 -22.03
CA ALA A 754 46.58 -5.06 -21.40
C ALA A 754 48.10 -5.26 -21.21
N HIS A 755 48.52 -6.41 -20.70
CA HIS A 755 49.95 -6.73 -20.50
C HIS A 755 50.75 -6.65 -21.80
N HIS A 756 50.23 -7.27 -22.86
CA HIS A 756 50.89 -7.20 -24.17
C HIS A 756 50.79 -5.81 -24.81
N PHE A 757 49.72 -5.04 -24.53
CA PHE A 757 49.66 -3.64 -24.93
C PHE A 757 50.77 -2.81 -24.25
N GLU A 758 50.99 -2.97 -22.94
CA GLU A 758 52.06 -2.30 -22.21
C GLU A 758 53.43 -2.68 -22.75
N LYS A 759 53.70 -3.98 -22.95
CA LYS A 759 54.95 -4.45 -23.57
C LYS A 759 55.16 -3.90 -24.98
N MET A 760 54.09 -3.80 -25.78
CA MET A 760 54.17 -3.16 -27.09
C MET A 760 54.62 -1.71 -26.95
N THR A 761 54.04 -0.93 -26.05
CA THR A 761 54.44 0.48 -25.86
C THR A 761 55.87 0.64 -25.34
N ALA A 762 56.35 -0.29 -24.52
CA ALA A 762 57.69 -0.27 -23.94
C ALA A 762 58.78 -0.81 -24.87
N SER A 763 58.44 -1.56 -25.92
CA SER A 763 59.42 -2.23 -26.79
C SER A 763 60.15 -1.23 -27.70
N PRO A 764 61.49 -1.25 -27.79
CA PRO A 764 62.24 -0.35 -28.65
C PRO A 764 62.26 -0.80 -30.12
N SER A 765 62.03 -2.09 -30.40
CA SER A 765 62.04 -2.65 -31.75
C SER A 765 60.65 -2.70 -32.37
N ALA A 766 60.51 -2.22 -33.61
CA ALA A 766 59.26 -2.31 -34.37
C ALA A 766 58.76 -3.76 -34.55
N GLN A 767 59.69 -4.72 -34.60
CA GLN A 767 59.34 -6.14 -34.69
C GLN A 767 58.73 -6.66 -33.39
N GLU A 768 59.29 -6.27 -32.24
CA GLU A 768 58.76 -6.64 -30.91
C GLU A 768 57.42 -5.96 -30.64
N LYS A 769 57.30 -4.66 -30.99
CA LYS A 769 56.02 -3.94 -30.96
C LYS A 769 54.95 -4.69 -31.75
N PHE A 770 55.27 -5.12 -32.96
CA PHE A 770 54.31 -5.83 -33.81
C PHE A 770 53.91 -7.20 -33.27
N GLN A 771 54.84 -7.94 -32.65
CA GLN A 771 54.50 -9.23 -32.02
C GLN A 771 53.59 -9.04 -30.80
N HIS A 772 53.90 -8.06 -29.95
CA HIS A 772 53.05 -7.74 -28.80
C HIS A 772 51.69 -7.18 -29.21
N PHE A 773 51.61 -6.39 -30.29
CA PHE A 773 50.35 -5.97 -30.90
C PHE A 773 49.47 -7.17 -31.30
N LYS A 774 50.04 -8.15 -32.01
CA LYS A 774 49.31 -9.36 -32.43
C LYS A 774 48.76 -10.13 -31.24
N MET A 775 49.57 -10.30 -30.19
CA MET A 775 49.16 -10.98 -28.97
C MET A 775 48.06 -10.21 -28.24
N ALA A 776 48.23 -8.90 -28.05
CA ALA A 776 47.24 -8.04 -27.40
C ALA A 776 45.90 -8.02 -28.16
N LEU A 777 45.94 -7.95 -29.50
CA LEU A 777 44.76 -8.02 -30.36
C LEU A 777 44.08 -9.39 -30.26
N GLY A 778 44.85 -10.48 -30.32
CA GLY A 778 44.34 -11.85 -30.21
C GLY A 778 43.61 -12.11 -28.90
N TYR A 779 44.11 -11.57 -27.78
CA TYR A 779 43.44 -11.66 -26.48
C TYR A 779 42.26 -10.70 -26.36
N THR A 780 42.37 -9.47 -26.84
CA THR A 780 41.27 -8.48 -26.82
C THR A 780 40.04 -9.00 -27.54
N LEU A 781 40.20 -9.64 -28.71
CA LEU A 781 39.09 -10.21 -29.48
C LEU A 781 38.33 -11.33 -28.74
N LYS A 782 38.93 -11.92 -27.70
CA LYS A 782 38.33 -12.95 -26.84
C LYS A 782 37.58 -12.40 -25.62
N THR A 783 37.57 -11.08 -25.41
CA THR A 783 36.89 -10.40 -24.28
C THR A 783 35.41 -10.08 -24.56
N SER A 784 34.63 -9.66 -23.54
CA SER A 784 33.21 -9.29 -23.69
C SER A 784 33.02 -7.95 -24.44
N GLY A 785 31.83 -7.72 -25.01
CA GLY A 785 31.58 -6.66 -26.01
C GLY A 785 32.10 -5.26 -25.65
N GLU A 786 31.73 -4.72 -24.49
CA GLU A 786 32.10 -3.36 -24.10
C GLU A 786 33.60 -3.22 -23.79
N ILE A 787 34.21 -4.22 -23.15
CA ILE A 787 35.65 -4.27 -22.87
C ILE A 787 36.45 -4.43 -24.16
N ARG A 788 35.97 -5.29 -25.07
CA ARG A 788 36.57 -5.55 -26.38
C ARG A 788 36.68 -4.27 -27.19
N GLU A 789 35.60 -3.50 -27.25
CA GLU A 789 35.56 -2.26 -28.03
C GLU A 789 36.58 -1.24 -27.50
N GLN A 790 36.64 -1.04 -26.17
CA GLN A 790 37.58 -0.10 -25.56
C GLN A 790 39.06 -0.46 -25.82
N TYR A 791 39.41 -1.75 -25.70
CA TYR A 791 40.79 -2.19 -25.94
C TYR A 791 41.15 -2.22 -27.43
N LEU A 792 40.21 -2.54 -28.33
CA LEU A 792 40.42 -2.43 -29.76
C LEU A 792 40.71 -0.99 -30.18
N GLN A 793 39.99 -0.02 -29.62
CA GLN A 793 40.24 1.40 -29.85
C GLN A 793 41.65 1.81 -29.39
N LYS A 794 42.06 1.40 -28.17
CA LYS A 794 43.42 1.67 -27.66
C LYS A 794 44.51 1.05 -28.54
N LEU A 795 44.35 -0.20 -28.94
CA LEU A 795 45.28 -0.92 -29.82
C LEU A 795 45.38 -0.25 -31.20
N ALA A 796 44.25 0.19 -31.77
CA ALA A 796 44.22 0.87 -33.06
C ALA A 796 44.94 2.22 -33.01
N VAL A 797 44.67 3.04 -32.00
CA VAL A 797 45.33 4.35 -31.81
C VAL A 797 46.84 4.18 -31.65
N GLN A 798 47.27 3.25 -30.80
CA GLN A 798 48.68 3.03 -30.54
C GLN A 798 49.42 2.45 -31.76
N TYR A 799 48.78 1.57 -32.53
CA TYR A 799 49.33 1.07 -33.80
C TYR A 799 49.52 2.18 -34.83
N LEU A 800 48.55 3.08 -34.99
CA LEU A 800 48.67 4.23 -35.89
C LEU A 800 49.84 5.15 -35.49
N PHE A 801 49.99 5.38 -34.18
CA PHE A 801 51.07 6.20 -33.62
C PHE A 801 52.46 5.56 -33.79
N ASP A 802 52.63 4.30 -33.39
CA ASP A 802 53.95 3.63 -33.38
C ASP A 802 54.51 3.33 -34.78
N PHE A 803 53.64 3.21 -35.78
CA PHE A 803 54.03 2.92 -37.17
C PHE A 803 53.97 4.15 -38.11
N ASN A 804 53.80 5.35 -37.53
CA ASN A 804 53.92 6.64 -38.22
C ASN A 804 53.01 6.75 -39.47
N LEU A 805 51.77 6.27 -39.34
CA LEU A 805 50.75 6.41 -40.38
C LEU A 805 50.10 7.81 -40.23
N PRO A 806 50.14 8.68 -41.26
CA PRO A 806 49.69 10.07 -41.13
C PRO A 806 48.19 10.15 -40.79
N MET A 807 47.86 10.93 -39.74
CA MET A 807 46.51 11.13 -39.19
C MET A 807 45.68 12.22 -39.93
N ASP A 808 45.94 12.49 -41.21
CA ASP A 808 45.06 13.36 -42.01
C ASP A 808 43.99 12.52 -42.74
N VAL A 809 43.21 11.75 -41.97
CA VAL A 809 42.03 11.04 -42.49
C VAL A 809 40.77 11.78 -42.03
N PRO A 810 39.99 12.41 -42.93
CA PRO A 810 38.72 13.04 -42.59
C PRO A 810 37.77 12.05 -41.90
N GLN A 811 36.99 12.50 -40.90
CA GLN A 811 36.07 11.65 -40.10
C GLN A 811 35.02 10.90 -40.93
N ASP A 812 34.73 11.39 -42.13
CA ASP A 812 33.85 10.87 -43.16
C ASP A 812 34.48 9.77 -44.03
N LEU A 813 35.78 9.49 -43.84
CA LEU A 813 36.54 8.42 -44.48
C LEU A 813 37.09 7.40 -43.48
N VAL A 814 36.50 7.24 -42.29
CA VAL A 814 36.67 5.99 -41.53
C VAL A 814 36.08 4.89 -42.41
N PRO A 815 36.89 4.01 -43.01
CA PRO A 815 36.39 3.12 -44.04
C PRO A 815 35.31 2.20 -43.45
N PRO A 816 34.23 1.88 -44.19
CA PRO A 816 33.20 0.92 -43.77
C PRO A 816 33.78 -0.43 -43.30
N PHE A 817 35.02 -0.77 -43.67
CA PHE A 817 35.71 -1.97 -43.22
C PHE A 817 36.15 -1.95 -41.74
N TRP A 818 36.40 -0.78 -41.13
CA TRP A 818 36.68 -0.71 -39.68
C TRP A 818 35.44 -1.04 -38.86
N PHE A 819 34.25 -0.65 -39.34
CA PHE A 819 32.97 -1.10 -38.80
C PHE A 819 32.72 -2.61 -39.02
N ALA A 820 33.24 -3.19 -40.11
CA ALA A 820 33.22 -4.63 -40.32
C ALA A 820 34.18 -5.40 -39.37
N LEU A 821 35.24 -4.74 -38.88
CA LEU A 821 36.13 -5.28 -37.84
C LEU A 821 35.48 -5.25 -36.44
N MET A 822 34.59 -4.28 -36.19
CA MET A 822 33.88 -4.10 -34.92
C MET A 822 32.53 -4.84 -34.83
N ASN A 823 31.94 -5.25 -35.97
CA ASN A 823 30.75 -6.11 -35.98
C ASN A 823 31.14 -7.60 -36.04
N SER A 824 30.73 -8.33 -35.00
CA SER A 824 31.09 -9.72 -34.66
C SER A 824 31.10 -10.73 -35.81
N SER A 825 32.26 -11.37 -36.06
CA SER A 825 32.47 -12.78 -36.53
C SER A 825 33.79 -12.99 -37.31
N MET A 826 34.70 -12.01 -37.38
CA MET A 826 35.98 -12.20 -38.07
C MET A 826 36.96 -13.06 -37.25
N SER A 827 37.56 -14.09 -37.87
CA SER A 827 38.67 -14.85 -37.28
C SER A 827 39.96 -14.01 -37.25
N ALA A 828 40.87 -14.32 -36.31
CA ALA A 828 42.18 -13.66 -36.21
C ALA A 828 42.98 -13.74 -37.52
N GLU A 829 42.78 -14.81 -38.29
CA GLU A 829 43.39 -15.06 -39.59
C GLU A 829 42.85 -14.11 -40.68
N ALA A 830 41.54 -13.81 -40.68
CA ALA A 830 40.95 -12.80 -41.55
C ALA A 830 41.47 -11.39 -41.22
N GLY A 831 41.64 -11.07 -39.93
CA GLY A 831 42.22 -9.79 -39.49
C GLY A 831 43.68 -9.61 -39.93
N LEU A 832 44.49 -10.66 -39.79
CA LEU A 832 45.88 -10.69 -40.27
C LEU A 832 45.99 -10.55 -41.80
N ASN A 833 45.11 -11.22 -42.54
CA ASN A 833 45.10 -11.17 -44.01
C ASN A 833 44.71 -9.78 -44.54
N ILE A 834 43.85 -9.06 -43.81
CA ILE A 834 43.50 -7.66 -44.12
C ILE A 834 44.68 -6.72 -43.82
N LEU A 835 45.40 -6.92 -42.72
CA LEU A 835 46.61 -6.16 -42.38
C LEU A 835 47.73 -6.36 -43.40
N GLU A 836 47.93 -7.59 -43.90
CA GLU A 836 48.86 -7.90 -44.99
C GLU A 836 48.49 -7.13 -46.27
N LYS A 837 47.21 -7.14 -46.67
CA LYS A 837 46.73 -6.37 -47.84
C LYS A 837 46.93 -4.87 -47.69
N LEU A 838 46.77 -4.34 -46.48
CA LEU A 838 47.03 -2.93 -46.16
C LEU A 838 48.51 -2.58 -46.29
N LYS A 839 49.39 -3.48 -45.81
CA LYS A 839 50.85 -3.33 -45.98
C LYS A 839 51.23 -3.28 -47.46
N THR A 840 50.69 -4.19 -48.28
CA THR A 840 50.92 -4.18 -49.74
C THR A 840 50.43 -2.89 -50.40
N ARG A 841 49.26 -2.38 -49.98
CA ARG A 841 48.68 -1.15 -50.55
C ARG A 841 49.48 0.09 -50.18
N ILE A 842 49.98 0.19 -48.95
CA ILE A 842 50.86 1.28 -48.49
C ILE A 842 52.20 1.23 -49.24
N THR A 843 52.75 0.04 -49.52
CA THR A 843 53.93 -0.11 -50.38
C THR A 843 53.66 0.40 -51.80
N LEU A 844 52.51 0.06 -52.37
CA LEU A 844 52.09 0.51 -53.70
C LEU A 844 51.87 2.03 -53.77
N GLU A 845 51.32 2.65 -52.72
CA GLU A 845 51.14 4.10 -52.64
C GLU A 845 52.48 4.83 -52.52
N LYS A 846 53.45 4.28 -51.78
CA LYS A 846 54.82 4.81 -51.74
C LYS A 846 55.52 4.70 -53.08
N GLU A 847 55.32 3.60 -53.82
CA GLU A 847 55.82 3.46 -55.20
C GLU A 847 55.14 4.45 -56.16
N THR A 848 53.84 4.70 -55.99
CA THR A 848 53.07 5.66 -56.78
C THR A 848 53.54 7.09 -56.52
N GLN A 849 53.79 7.46 -55.25
CA GLN A 849 54.36 8.75 -54.88
C GLN A 849 55.81 8.91 -55.40
N ALA A 850 56.61 7.84 -55.37
CA ALA A 850 57.94 7.85 -55.96
C ALA A 850 57.89 8.04 -57.50
N LEU A 851 56.92 7.40 -58.17
CA LEU A 851 56.67 7.59 -59.60
C LEU A 851 56.17 9.01 -59.92
N GLN A 852 55.28 9.58 -59.11
CA GLN A 852 54.84 10.97 -59.24
C GLN A 852 55.99 11.95 -59.03
N ALA A 853 56.88 11.71 -58.07
CA ALA A 853 58.08 12.51 -57.86
C ALA A 853 59.06 12.40 -59.05
N GLN A 854 59.22 11.21 -59.65
CA GLN A 854 59.99 11.05 -60.89
C GLN A 854 59.34 11.74 -62.08
N LEU A 855 58.01 11.77 -62.14
CA LEU A 855 57.26 12.45 -63.19
C LEU A 855 57.41 13.97 -63.05
N ALA A 856 57.32 14.50 -61.84
CA ALA A 856 57.61 15.90 -61.53
C ALA A 856 59.07 16.29 -61.86
N GLN A 857 60.05 15.42 -61.56
CA GLN A 857 61.44 15.63 -61.98
C GLN A 857 61.60 15.64 -63.51
N LYS A 858 60.89 14.77 -64.23
CA LYS A 858 60.92 14.75 -65.70
C LYS A 858 60.23 15.97 -66.31
N GLU A 859 59.13 16.44 -65.72
CA GLU A 859 58.47 17.70 -66.10
C GLU A 859 59.37 18.89 -65.86
N GLN A 860 60.07 18.94 -64.73
CA GLN A 860 61.05 19.98 -64.43
C GLN A 860 62.24 19.94 -65.40
N ALA A 861 62.75 18.75 -65.73
CA ALA A 861 63.80 18.59 -66.75
C ALA A 861 63.32 18.98 -68.16
N LEU A 862 62.04 18.73 -68.49
CA LEU A 862 61.42 19.15 -69.75
C LEU A 862 61.25 20.68 -69.79
N GLN A 863 60.84 21.29 -68.68
CA GLN A 863 60.77 22.76 -68.55
C GLN A 863 62.15 23.41 -68.65
N GLU A 864 63.20 22.79 -68.08
CA GLU A 864 64.58 23.25 -68.24
C GLU A 864 65.10 23.07 -69.67
N LEU A 865 64.68 22.01 -70.38
CA LEU A 865 64.98 21.81 -71.80
C LEU A 865 64.30 22.85 -72.69
N LEU A 866 63.04 23.17 -72.40
CA LEU A 866 62.28 24.22 -73.07
C LEU A 866 62.86 25.61 -72.77
N ALA A 867 63.36 25.85 -71.54
CA ALA A 867 64.06 27.07 -71.18
C ALA A 867 65.44 27.20 -71.86
N LYS A 868 66.15 26.09 -72.11
CA LYS A 868 67.43 26.06 -72.84
C LYS A 868 67.28 26.21 -74.36
N GLN A 869 66.10 25.94 -74.93
CA GLN A 869 65.85 26.11 -76.37
C GLN A 869 65.52 27.54 -76.80
N GLY A 870 65.53 28.52 -75.90
CA GLY A 870 65.60 29.94 -76.27
C GLY A 870 64.54 30.39 -77.28
N GLN A 871 63.26 30.14 -76.98
CA GLN A 871 62.15 30.82 -77.65
C GLN A 871 61.12 31.29 -76.61
N ALA A 872 60.95 32.61 -76.55
CA ALA A 872 59.75 33.24 -76.03
C ALA A 872 58.84 33.62 -77.22
N PRO A 873 57.54 33.88 -77.00
CA PRO A 873 56.52 33.07 -76.35
C PRO A 873 55.46 32.62 -77.39
N LEU A 874 54.83 31.46 -77.22
CA LEU A 874 53.53 31.19 -77.85
C LEU A 874 52.54 30.72 -76.78
N ALA A 875 51.88 31.72 -76.19
CA ALA A 875 50.48 31.56 -75.82
C ALA A 875 49.68 31.28 -77.10
N ASP A 876 48.60 30.51 -76.98
CA ASP A 876 47.62 30.15 -78.02
C ASP A 876 47.97 28.96 -78.92
N SER A 877 48.14 27.75 -78.35
CA SER A 877 47.93 26.48 -79.11
C SER A 877 47.86 25.17 -78.28
N ILE A 878 47.62 25.19 -76.96
CA ILE A 878 47.46 23.95 -76.17
C ILE A 878 46.08 23.94 -75.51
N THR A 879 45.05 24.02 -76.34
CA THR A 879 43.67 23.73 -75.94
C THR A 879 43.02 22.70 -76.88
N ASP A 880 43.68 22.32 -77.98
CA ASP A 880 43.12 21.43 -79.02
C ASP A 880 43.77 20.04 -79.13
N VAL A 881 44.61 19.61 -78.17
CA VAL A 881 45.22 18.26 -78.21
C VAL A 881 44.78 17.33 -77.07
N VAL A 882 44.06 17.83 -76.06
CA VAL A 882 43.50 16.96 -74.99
C VAL A 882 42.10 16.41 -75.34
N ALA A 883 41.54 16.77 -76.51
CA ALA A 883 40.24 16.30 -76.98
C ALA A 883 40.27 14.91 -77.69
N GLN A 884 41.37 14.14 -77.62
CA GLN A 884 41.45 12.81 -78.26
C GLN A 884 42.11 11.72 -77.38
N SER A 885 41.55 11.45 -76.20
CA SER A 885 41.79 10.16 -75.55
C SER A 885 40.50 9.56 -74.94
N PRO A 886 40.06 8.36 -75.39
CA PRO A 886 38.72 7.85 -75.13
C PRO A 886 38.69 6.86 -73.95
N ILE A 887 38.59 7.33 -72.70
CA ILE A 887 38.21 6.46 -71.55
C ILE A 887 37.30 7.24 -70.57
N LEU A 888 36.30 7.94 -71.08
CA LEU A 888 35.20 8.47 -70.28
C LEU A 888 33.89 8.37 -71.08
N LEU A 889 33.33 7.17 -71.17
CA LEU A 889 31.92 6.92 -71.50
C LEU A 889 31.57 5.49 -71.09
N GLN A 890 30.37 5.32 -70.52
CA GLN A 890 29.83 4.12 -69.85
C GLN A 890 30.28 4.06 -68.37
N LEU A 891 29.50 4.49 -67.37
CA LEU A 891 28.12 4.10 -67.12
C LEU A 891 27.36 5.21 -66.35
N SER A 892 26.27 5.69 -66.93
CA SER A 892 25.06 6.14 -66.24
C SER A 892 23.93 5.21 -66.73
N PRO A 893 22.87 4.95 -65.94
CA PRO A 893 21.71 5.83 -66.07
C PRO A 893 20.88 6.09 -64.79
N ASN A 894 20.32 7.31 -64.81
CA ASN A 894 18.94 7.75 -64.50
C ASN A 894 18.30 7.46 -63.13
N VAL A 895 17.87 8.46 -62.34
CA VAL A 895 16.94 9.61 -62.58
C VAL A 895 15.45 9.22 -62.59
N ASN A 896 14.72 9.56 -61.51
CA ASN A 896 13.62 10.56 -61.48
C ASN A 896 12.92 10.58 -60.10
N ARG A 897 12.92 11.71 -59.36
CA ARG A 897 11.87 12.78 -59.26
C ARG A 897 10.56 12.28 -58.65
N GLY A 898 10.06 12.77 -57.51
CA GLY A 898 9.72 14.14 -57.04
C GLY A 898 8.70 13.94 -55.88
N LYS A 899 8.26 14.87 -55.03
CA LYS A 899 8.04 16.32 -55.05
C LYS A 899 7.93 16.80 -53.58
N ARG A 900 8.19 18.09 -53.37
CA ARG A 900 7.85 18.89 -52.17
C ARG A 900 6.33 19.03 -51.98
N ASN A 901 5.91 19.26 -50.73
CA ASN A 901 5.16 20.47 -50.34
C ASN A 901 5.10 20.64 -48.81
N SER A 902 4.94 21.90 -48.42
CA SER A 902 4.95 22.52 -47.09
C SER A 902 3.61 23.21 -46.80
N SER A 903 3.15 23.23 -45.55
CA SER A 903 2.27 24.23 -44.87
C SER A 903 1.66 23.54 -43.62
N SER A 904 1.95 23.96 -42.39
CA SER A 904 1.35 25.05 -41.58
C SER A 904 -0.03 24.73 -40.98
N ASP A 905 -0.23 25.27 -39.77
CA ASP A 905 -1.46 25.45 -38.97
C ASP A 905 -1.72 24.32 -37.94
N GLU A 906 -1.42 24.59 -36.66
CA GLU A 906 -2.31 25.16 -35.62
C GLU A 906 -3.36 24.16 -35.13
N ASP A 907 -3.20 23.70 -33.88
CA ASP A 907 -4.30 23.60 -32.91
C ASP A 907 -3.75 23.34 -31.49
N GLU A 908 -4.02 24.32 -30.62
CA GLU A 908 -3.85 24.26 -29.17
C GLU A 908 -5.06 23.62 -28.46
N GLN A 909 -4.82 23.13 -27.24
CA GLN A 909 -5.72 22.97 -26.06
C GLN A 909 -5.93 21.52 -25.53
N PRO A 910 -6.24 21.32 -24.23
CA PRO A 910 -5.35 21.62 -23.11
C PRO A 910 -5.32 20.49 -22.04
N LEU A 911 -4.16 20.30 -21.38
CA LEU A 911 -4.01 19.41 -20.23
C LEU A 911 -4.56 20.07 -18.94
N LYS A 912 -5.70 19.58 -18.43
CA LYS A 912 -6.20 19.89 -17.08
C LYS A 912 -5.35 19.19 -16.01
N LYS A 913 -4.47 19.94 -15.34
CA LYS A 913 -3.90 19.57 -14.03
C LYS A 913 -4.92 19.81 -12.92
N ARG A 914 -5.38 18.75 -12.25
CA ARG A 914 -6.10 18.84 -10.96
C ARG A 914 -5.08 18.85 -9.82
N LYS A 915 -5.06 19.95 -9.05
CA LYS A 915 -4.42 20.05 -7.74
C LYS A 915 -5.34 19.39 -6.69
N PHE A 916 -4.79 18.48 -5.90
CA PHE A 916 -5.42 18.03 -4.65
C PHE A 916 -5.13 19.06 -3.55
N GLY A 917 -6.20 19.58 -2.94
CA GLY A 917 -6.15 20.36 -1.72
C GLY A 917 -6.33 19.43 -0.52
N ASN A 918 -5.43 19.54 0.44
CA ASN A 918 -5.58 18.98 1.79
C ASN A 918 -6.72 19.69 2.52
N SER A 919 -7.60 18.91 3.16
CA SER A 919 -8.48 19.38 4.22
C SER A 919 -8.33 18.47 5.44
N ASN A 920 -7.92 19.06 6.55
CA ASN A 920 -7.88 18.45 7.87
C ASN A 920 -9.28 18.03 8.34
N ARG A 921 -9.32 16.91 9.07
CA ARG A 921 -10.29 16.62 10.13
C ARG A 921 -9.56 16.00 11.30
#